data_AF-A0A4R5D9I8-F1
#
_entry.id   AF-A0A4R5D9I8-F1
#
_cell.length_a   1.000
_cell.length_b   1.000
_cell.length_c   1.000
_cell.angle_alpha   90.00
_cell.angle_beta   90.00
_cell.angle_gamma   90.00
#
_symmetry.space_group_name_H-M   'P 1'
#
loop_
_entity.id
_entity.type
_entity.pdbx_description
1 polymer ?
#
loop_
_entity_poly.entity_id
_entity_poly.type
_entity_poly.pdbx_seq_one_letter_code
_entity_poly.pdbx_strand_id
1 'polypeptide(L)'
;MITRKAVPVGAGVLVVAGALGAAAAEPTPDSGDLQPATTAVPVDDYEPTVPSLSQHETPEWFSDAKLGIFVHWGPYSVPAYAPPCCGARDGSDVYAEWYWYEMNQPGSPTYEHHAATYGEGVPYDQFIEDWQPDEFDPREWLDLFSDGGAEYFVLVSKHHDGVALWDTDTTDRDTVALGPRRDLVTELFEAADDYPLKTGLYYSLAEWYHPAGGWDPLHGTGLAEGPVNPYTGEAVPYTGYRPVGDEVMDHQYPQMVELVDRFDPDIIWCDIGKHVAHNSHELMAYYYNQAKNRARPKEVVVNDRCSTEVRDFVTREYRNQPDIDPNPWEATRGIGRSFGYNAEEGPEVYLTPDQLIDSFIDTVSKNGNLLLNVGPMADGTIPDIQADRIRALGEWLEVNGEAIYGSTYWHQADDANSNVPVRYTVKDGALYVTALEWPGEELVLSGDLPLAAATSITLLGADGEALPWRRDDGLVRVTMPAEGAAATPSEHAYTFMITTPGVEDVRDLVRSTTEAPDSAPAGEPFTAQVTVTNPAADASPGVRVSLDAPDGWVVSPRRAALESIPPGGSRTVEFVVTSPEDAGPDRFALVASTAAGRITQESRDGVVVGFESAVDVVAPEKLSPGVMAVEGAANYVDRDVTLASLPPSLRGSTLVRGANDDKQSTDPEYLVLDARERVQLYVGLDPRGAPENGDWWPDWVADLGFEPTGEEVTVAGDPGLQTFQVFALDRVVEAGERIVLGGNGATSGSSGSYITFAATR
;
A
#
# COMPACT_ATOMS: atom_id res chain seq x y z
N MET A 1 23.71 52.40 9.28
CA MET A 1 24.46 53.07 10.38
C MET A 1 23.56 53.07 11.61
N ILE A 2 24.15 52.91 12.81
CA ILE A 2 23.53 52.72 14.15
C ILE A 2 23.28 51.22 14.47
N THR A 3 24.35 50.44 14.71
CA THR A 3 25.03 50.11 15.99
C THR A 3 24.32 49.09 16.89
N ARG A 4 24.82 47.84 16.80
CA ARG A 4 24.70 46.75 17.79
C ARG A 4 25.26 47.17 19.16
N LYS A 5 24.63 46.70 20.24
CA LYS A 5 25.24 46.59 21.58
C LYS A 5 25.16 45.14 22.05
N ALA A 6 26.33 44.62 22.40
CA ALA A 6 26.54 43.37 23.12
C ALA A 6 26.98 43.68 24.57
N VAL A 7 27.20 42.60 25.35
CA VAL A 7 28.04 42.42 26.57
C VAL A 7 27.21 42.23 27.87
N PRO A 8 27.56 41.30 28.81
CA PRO A 8 28.17 39.95 28.71
C PRO A 8 27.63 38.91 29.75
N VAL A 9 28.23 37.71 29.70
CA VAL A 9 28.14 36.56 30.63
C VAL A 9 28.75 36.83 32.02
N GLY A 10 28.22 36.18 33.07
CA GLY A 10 28.89 36.04 34.37
C GLY A 10 28.28 34.95 35.27
N ALA A 11 29.03 33.86 35.48
CA ALA A 11 28.72 32.76 36.40
C ALA A 11 29.00 33.09 37.88
N GLY A 12 28.33 32.39 38.80
CA GLY A 12 28.70 32.39 40.22
C GLY A 12 27.74 31.63 41.13
N VAL A 13 28.05 30.36 41.41
CA VAL A 13 27.44 29.52 42.45
C VAL A 13 27.94 29.94 43.84
N LEU A 14 27.04 30.03 44.83
CA LEU A 14 27.41 29.97 46.25
C LEU A 14 26.37 29.15 47.03
N VAL A 15 26.81 28.04 47.60
CA VAL A 15 26.05 27.17 48.53
C VAL A 15 26.28 27.67 49.96
N VAL A 16 25.22 27.89 50.74
CA VAL A 16 25.24 27.79 52.20
C VAL A 16 23.93 27.16 52.69
N ALA A 17 24.08 26.07 53.43
CA ALA A 17 23.04 25.27 54.06
C ALA A 17 22.45 25.93 55.32
N GLY A 18 21.19 25.63 55.62
CA GLY A 18 20.53 25.95 56.90
C GLY A 18 19.14 25.31 56.99
N ALA A 19 19.05 24.22 57.75
CA ALA A 19 17.88 23.36 57.93
C ALA A 19 16.83 23.88 58.94
N LEU A 20 15.73 23.12 59.04
CA LEU A 20 14.59 23.11 60.00
C LEU A 20 13.32 23.78 59.43
N GLY A 21 12.16 23.15 59.26
CA GLY A 21 11.70 21.79 59.58
C GLY A 21 10.17 21.78 59.74
N ALA A 22 9.52 20.70 59.25
CA ALA A 22 8.17 20.19 59.58
C ALA A 22 6.94 21.04 59.19
N ALA A 23 5.79 20.50 58.76
CA ALA A 23 5.34 19.16 58.34
C ALA A 23 3.86 19.31 57.90
N ALA A 24 3.45 18.63 56.83
CA ALA A 24 2.12 18.04 56.69
C ALA A 24 2.15 17.10 55.47
N ALA A 25 1.75 15.86 55.67
CA ALA A 25 1.88 14.75 54.73
C ALA A 25 0.69 14.67 53.76
N GLU A 26 0.99 14.40 52.49
CA GLU A 26 0.08 13.94 51.44
C GLU A 26 0.72 12.74 50.71
N PRO A 27 -0.07 11.87 50.06
CA PRO A 27 0.25 10.46 49.87
C PRO A 27 1.36 10.24 48.83
N THR A 28 2.26 9.32 49.14
CA THR A 28 3.32 8.82 48.25
C THR A 28 2.73 8.07 47.05
N PRO A 29 3.02 8.48 45.80
CA PRO A 29 2.96 7.59 44.65
C PRO A 29 4.13 6.60 44.74
N ASP A 30 3.82 5.36 44.37
CA ASP A 30 4.75 4.23 44.32
C ASP A 30 5.89 4.53 43.35
N SER A 31 7.12 4.59 43.85
CA SER A 31 8.32 4.75 43.03
C SER A 31 8.73 3.39 42.48
N GLY A 32 8.10 2.98 41.38
CA GLY A 32 8.65 1.96 40.50
C GLY A 32 9.86 2.54 39.76
N ASP A 33 11.01 1.87 39.90
CA ASP A 33 12.30 2.24 39.32
C ASP A 33 12.20 2.61 37.83
N LEU A 34 12.30 3.91 37.52
CA LEU A 34 12.71 4.37 36.20
C LEU A 34 14.18 3.97 36.03
N GLN A 35 14.44 3.00 35.16
CA GLN A 35 15.79 2.74 34.68
C GLN A 35 16.38 4.06 34.14
N PRO A 36 17.65 4.38 34.44
CA PRO A 36 18.28 5.56 33.87
C PRO A 36 18.33 5.41 32.35
N ALA A 37 17.81 6.41 31.64
CA ALA A 37 17.93 6.53 30.19
C ALA A 37 19.36 6.16 29.76
N THR A 38 19.48 5.17 28.88
CA THR A 38 20.74 4.82 28.23
C THR A 38 21.35 6.10 27.67
N THR A 39 22.53 6.47 28.17
CA THR A 39 23.31 7.58 27.63
C THR A 39 23.64 7.25 26.18
N ALA A 40 22.85 7.78 25.25
CA ALA A 40 23.13 7.69 23.83
C ALA A 40 24.56 8.21 23.59
N VAL A 41 25.33 7.46 22.81
CA VAL A 41 26.62 7.92 22.30
C VAL A 41 26.35 9.26 21.58
N PRO A 42 27.17 10.31 21.78
CA PRO A 42 26.99 11.55 21.03
C PRO A 42 27.07 11.22 19.54
N VAL A 43 25.96 11.34 18.82
CA VAL A 43 25.96 11.32 17.36
C VAL A 43 26.69 12.58 16.92
N ASP A 44 27.65 12.47 16.01
CA ASP A 44 28.30 13.66 15.42
C ASP A 44 27.26 14.48 14.63
N ASP A 45 27.55 15.75 14.36
CA ASP A 45 26.64 16.54 13.52
C ASP A 45 26.57 15.96 12.11
N TYR A 46 25.36 15.97 11.55
CA TYR A 46 25.13 15.52 10.20
C TYR A 46 25.83 16.47 9.22
N GLU A 47 26.71 15.93 8.39
CA GLU A 47 27.30 16.63 7.25
C GLU A 47 26.39 16.44 6.02
N PRO A 48 26.37 17.39 5.05
CA PRO A 48 25.56 17.29 3.83
C PRO A 48 26.18 16.28 2.85
N THR A 49 26.28 15.02 3.27
CA THR A 49 26.83 13.92 2.50
C THR A 49 26.02 12.66 2.76
N VAL A 50 25.85 11.82 1.73
CA VAL A 50 25.13 10.54 1.85
C VAL A 50 25.63 9.70 3.03
N PRO A 51 26.95 9.46 3.23
CA PRO A 51 27.41 8.62 4.35
C PRO A 51 27.09 9.16 5.75
N SER A 52 26.94 10.48 5.90
CA SER A 52 26.56 11.08 7.19
C SER A 52 25.04 11.05 7.37
N LEU A 53 24.28 11.46 6.35
CA LEU A 53 22.82 11.51 6.40
C LEU A 53 22.19 10.11 6.49
N SER A 54 22.77 9.08 5.87
CA SER A 54 22.29 7.69 5.96
C SER A 54 22.43 7.06 7.36
N GLN A 55 22.99 7.78 8.34
CA GLN A 55 22.99 7.36 9.75
C GLN A 55 21.74 7.80 10.50
N HIS A 56 20.92 8.67 9.90
CA HIS A 56 19.61 9.00 10.45
C HIS A 56 18.67 7.80 10.22
N GLU A 57 17.98 7.39 11.27
CA GLU A 57 17.03 6.27 11.22
C GLU A 57 15.61 6.82 11.36
N THR A 58 14.66 6.14 10.71
CA THR A 58 13.23 6.43 10.87
C THR A 58 12.85 6.26 12.35
N PRO A 59 12.31 7.28 13.00
CA PRO A 59 11.94 7.21 14.40
C PRO A 59 10.73 6.31 14.62
N GLU A 60 10.70 5.70 15.80
CA GLU A 60 9.66 4.73 16.19
C GLU A 60 8.27 5.35 16.14
N TRP A 61 8.11 6.61 16.56
CA TRP A 61 6.80 7.29 16.52
C TRP A 61 6.18 7.30 15.12
N PHE A 62 6.99 7.43 14.06
CA PHE A 62 6.47 7.44 12.69
C PHE A 62 5.98 6.05 12.31
N SER A 63 6.75 5.02 12.66
CA SER A 63 6.34 3.63 12.43
C SER A 63 5.10 3.26 13.24
N ASP A 64 4.92 3.83 14.43
CA ASP A 64 3.80 3.53 15.32
C ASP A 64 2.52 4.29 14.95
N ALA A 65 2.64 5.45 14.30
CA ALA A 65 1.55 6.36 13.99
C ALA A 65 0.49 5.77 13.04
N LYS A 66 0.92 5.03 12.01
CA LYS A 66 0.10 4.37 10.96
C LYS A 66 -0.77 5.27 10.09
N LEU A 67 -1.41 6.30 10.63
CA LEU A 67 -2.37 7.15 9.94
C LEU A 67 -2.01 8.61 10.07
N GLY A 68 -1.94 9.30 8.93
CA GLY A 68 -1.86 10.75 8.87
C GLY A 68 -2.85 11.34 7.87
N ILE A 69 -3.14 12.64 8.03
CA ILE A 69 -3.98 13.40 7.08
C ILE A 69 -3.12 14.33 6.24
N PHE A 70 -3.24 14.21 4.92
CA PHE A 70 -2.65 15.14 3.96
C PHE A 70 -3.67 16.22 3.61
N VAL A 71 -3.22 17.46 3.40
CA VAL A 71 -4.10 18.55 2.99
C VAL A 71 -3.56 19.26 1.75
N HIS A 72 -4.23 19.08 0.61
CA HIS A 72 -4.01 19.86 -0.61
C HIS A 72 -5.04 20.98 -0.73
N TRP A 73 -4.62 22.18 -0.33
CA TRP A 73 -5.45 23.38 -0.36
C TRP A 73 -4.64 24.54 -0.90
N GLY A 74 -5.20 25.27 -1.86
CA GLY A 74 -4.50 26.33 -2.56
C GLY A 74 -5.42 27.09 -3.52
N PRO A 75 -4.88 28.01 -4.33
CA PRO A 75 -5.64 28.76 -5.31
C PRO A 75 -6.41 27.87 -6.30
N TYR A 76 -5.89 26.67 -6.60
CA TYR A 76 -6.55 25.66 -7.43
C TYR A 76 -7.87 25.13 -6.84
N SER A 77 -8.12 25.31 -5.54
CA SER A 77 -9.43 25.01 -4.92
C SER A 77 -10.53 26.01 -5.31
N VAL A 78 -10.19 27.17 -5.89
CA VAL A 78 -11.16 28.16 -6.41
C VAL A 78 -11.82 27.68 -7.69
N PRO A 79 -11.08 27.28 -8.75
CA PRO A 79 -11.71 26.69 -9.92
C PRO A 79 -12.26 25.28 -9.67
N ALA A 80 -11.70 24.55 -8.69
CA ALA A 80 -12.23 23.27 -8.20
C ALA A 80 -12.58 22.27 -9.30
N TYR A 81 -11.71 22.13 -10.31
CA TYR A 81 -12.05 21.37 -11.52
C TYR A 81 -10.90 20.49 -11.98
N ALA A 82 -11.22 19.22 -12.20
CA ALA A 82 -10.48 18.34 -13.08
C ALA A 82 -11.46 17.41 -13.82
N PRO A 83 -11.18 17.05 -15.08
CA PRO A 83 -12.09 16.27 -15.92
C PRO A 83 -12.38 14.86 -15.37
N PRO A 84 -13.63 14.35 -15.38
CA PRO A 84 -14.02 13.09 -14.71
C PRO A 84 -13.29 11.81 -15.13
N CYS A 85 -12.66 11.76 -16.32
CA CYS A 85 -12.15 10.51 -16.90
C CYS A 85 -10.68 10.52 -17.38
N CYS A 86 -10.06 11.68 -17.64
CA CYS A 86 -8.70 11.74 -18.16
C CYS A 86 -8.07 13.14 -18.03
N GLY A 87 -6.80 13.22 -17.58
CA GLY A 87 -6.00 14.45 -17.64
C GLY A 87 -5.57 14.82 -19.07
N ALA A 88 -4.82 15.93 -19.27
CA ALA A 88 -4.35 16.36 -20.61
C ALA A 88 -3.41 15.37 -21.30
N ARG A 89 -2.85 14.40 -20.56
CA ARG A 89 -1.99 13.35 -21.12
C ARG A 89 -2.74 12.02 -21.13
N ASP A 90 -2.59 11.27 -22.23
CA ASP A 90 -3.15 9.93 -22.35
C ASP A 90 -2.62 9.05 -21.20
N GLY A 91 -3.52 8.49 -20.40
CA GLY A 91 -3.20 7.72 -19.19
C GLY A 91 -2.74 8.52 -17.97
N SER A 92 -2.88 9.85 -17.95
CA SER A 92 -2.60 10.66 -16.74
C SER A 92 -3.74 10.68 -15.73
N ASP A 93 -3.38 10.73 -14.45
CA ASP A 93 -4.29 10.89 -13.33
C ASP A 93 -4.98 12.26 -13.36
N VAL A 94 -6.15 12.34 -12.73
CA VAL A 94 -7.04 13.51 -12.76
C VAL A 94 -6.88 14.30 -11.46
N TYR A 95 -6.04 15.33 -11.50
CA TYR A 95 -5.68 16.13 -10.32
C TYR A 95 -6.12 17.58 -10.48
N ALA A 96 -7.00 18.07 -9.59
CA ALA A 96 -7.50 19.44 -9.62
C ALA A 96 -6.44 20.46 -9.19
N GLU A 97 -5.49 20.06 -8.34
CA GLU A 97 -4.34 20.87 -7.97
C GLU A 97 -3.36 21.10 -9.14
N TRP A 98 -3.55 20.38 -10.26
CA TRP A 98 -2.84 20.60 -11.52
C TRP A 98 -3.52 21.57 -12.48
N TYR A 99 -4.60 22.25 -12.04
CA TYR A 99 -5.39 23.15 -12.88
C TYR A 99 -4.53 24.14 -13.68
N TRP A 100 -3.55 24.80 -13.06
CA TRP A 100 -2.73 25.80 -13.76
C TRP A 100 -1.93 25.20 -14.92
N TYR A 101 -1.34 24.03 -14.72
CA TYR A 101 -0.62 23.34 -15.79
C TYR A 101 -1.59 22.90 -16.90
N GLU A 102 -2.72 22.29 -16.52
CA GLU A 102 -3.71 21.72 -17.42
C GLU A 102 -4.44 22.78 -18.27
N MET A 103 -4.75 23.94 -17.69
CA MET A 103 -5.34 25.08 -18.42
C MET A 103 -4.35 25.69 -19.44
N ASN A 104 -3.06 25.39 -19.32
CA ASN A 104 -2.03 25.82 -20.28
C ASN A 104 -1.77 24.79 -21.38
N GLN A 105 -2.56 23.71 -21.47
CA GLN A 105 -2.46 22.69 -22.51
C GLN A 105 -3.54 22.89 -23.58
N PRO A 106 -3.24 23.45 -24.78
CA PRO A 106 -4.24 23.69 -25.80
C PRO A 106 -5.00 22.41 -26.19
N GLY A 107 -6.33 22.45 -26.09
CA GLY A 107 -7.21 21.32 -26.39
C GLY A 107 -7.42 20.33 -25.24
N SER A 108 -6.86 20.59 -24.05
CA SER A 108 -7.21 19.82 -22.86
C SER A 108 -8.64 20.16 -22.38
N PRO A 109 -9.32 19.25 -21.66
CA PRO A 109 -10.61 19.55 -21.05
C PRO A 109 -10.57 20.77 -20.11
N THR A 110 -9.46 20.96 -19.38
CA THR A 110 -9.28 22.11 -18.48
C THR A 110 -9.09 23.41 -19.24
N TYR A 111 -8.37 23.40 -20.36
CA TYR A 111 -8.24 24.55 -21.25
C TYR A 111 -9.60 24.99 -21.84
N GLU A 112 -10.41 24.03 -22.26
CA GLU A 112 -11.76 24.31 -22.79
C GLU A 112 -12.71 24.80 -21.69
N HIS A 113 -12.70 24.14 -20.53
CA HIS A 113 -13.47 24.56 -19.36
C HIS A 113 -13.10 25.99 -18.95
N HIS A 114 -11.81 26.30 -18.86
CA HIS A 114 -11.35 27.62 -18.44
C HIS A 114 -11.87 28.74 -19.37
N ALA A 115 -11.77 28.53 -20.69
CA ALA A 115 -12.29 29.46 -21.69
C ALA A 115 -13.81 29.64 -21.59
N ALA A 116 -14.55 28.55 -21.32
CA ALA A 116 -16.00 28.56 -21.25
C ALA A 116 -16.53 29.19 -19.96
N THR A 117 -15.88 28.94 -18.82
CA THR A 117 -16.34 29.33 -17.48
C THR A 117 -15.85 30.73 -17.10
N TYR A 118 -14.55 31.01 -17.30
CA TYR A 118 -13.91 32.26 -16.85
C TYR A 118 -13.59 33.20 -18.02
N GLY A 119 -13.30 32.65 -19.20
CA GLY A 119 -12.96 33.39 -20.40
C GLY A 119 -11.46 33.39 -20.70
N GLU A 120 -11.11 33.43 -21.99
CA GLU A 120 -9.72 33.32 -22.49
C GLU A 120 -8.75 34.39 -21.95
N GLY A 121 -9.27 35.50 -21.40
CA GLY A 121 -8.46 36.61 -20.87
C GLY A 121 -8.14 36.50 -19.37
N VAL A 122 -8.63 35.48 -18.67
CA VAL A 122 -8.42 35.32 -17.22
C VAL A 122 -7.12 34.55 -16.97
N PRO A 123 -6.12 35.14 -16.28
CA PRO A 123 -4.93 34.39 -15.87
C PRO A 123 -5.21 33.55 -14.61
N TYR A 124 -4.47 32.47 -14.42
CA TYR A 124 -4.56 31.63 -13.20
C TYR A 124 -4.41 32.44 -11.91
N ASP A 125 -3.49 33.41 -11.89
CA ASP A 125 -3.22 34.24 -10.71
C ASP A 125 -4.44 35.03 -10.22
N GLN A 126 -5.48 35.21 -11.05
CA GLN A 126 -6.76 35.76 -10.60
C GLN A 126 -7.39 34.89 -9.50
N PHE A 127 -7.23 33.56 -9.57
CA PHE A 127 -7.72 32.64 -8.54
C PHE A 127 -7.00 32.77 -7.20
N ILE A 128 -5.77 33.30 -7.18
CA ILE A 128 -5.10 33.61 -5.91
C ILE A 128 -5.85 34.76 -5.23
N GLU A 129 -6.15 35.83 -5.97
CA GLU A 129 -6.89 36.99 -5.44
C GLU A 129 -8.35 36.67 -5.09
N ASP A 130 -8.99 35.76 -5.85
CA ASP A 130 -10.36 35.32 -5.60
C ASP A 130 -10.47 34.30 -4.46
N TRP A 131 -9.35 33.78 -3.95
CA TRP A 131 -9.34 32.81 -2.87
C TRP A 131 -9.69 33.47 -1.52
N GLN A 132 -10.88 33.16 -1.01
CA GLN A 132 -11.43 33.72 0.22
C GLN A 132 -11.70 32.60 1.24
N PRO A 133 -10.78 32.32 2.18
CA PRO A 133 -10.93 31.26 3.17
C PRO A 133 -11.78 31.71 4.37
N ASP A 134 -12.98 32.22 4.09
CA ASP A 134 -13.83 32.88 5.10
C ASP A 134 -14.35 31.92 6.19
N GLU A 135 -14.43 30.63 5.89
CA GLU A 135 -14.92 29.56 6.78
C GLU A 135 -13.76 28.65 7.27
N PHE A 136 -12.50 29.01 6.99
CA PHE A 136 -11.34 28.26 7.49
C PHE A 136 -11.17 28.46 9.01
N ASP A 137 -11.44 27.40 9.77
CA ASP A 137 -11.07 27.25 11.18
C ASP A 137 -10.08 26.09 11.34
N PRO A 138 -8.81 26.36 11.75
CA PRO A 138 -7.82 25.31 11.94
C PRO A 138 -8.22 24.30 13.02
N ARG A 139 -9.02 24.68 14.03
CA ARG A 139 -9.47 23.76 15.08
C ARG A 139 -10.50 22.77 14.56
N GLU A 140 -11.40 23.18 13.66
CA GLU A 140 -12.36 22.25 13.06
C GLU A 140 -11.66 21.18 12.21
N TRP A 141 -10.57 21.54 11.54
CA TRP A 141 -9.72 20.57 10.84
C TRP A 141 -9.01 19.62 11.81
N LEU A 142 -8.37 20.16 12.86
CA LEU A 142 -7.62 19.36 13.83
C LEU A 142 -8.54 18.45 14.68
N ASP A 143 -9.75 18.90 14.99
CA ASP A 143 -10.80 18.09 15.60
C ASP A 143 -11.17 16.93 14.68
N LEU A 144 -11.45 17.19 13.39
CA LEU A 144 -11.75 16.14 12.42
C LEU A 144 -10.60 15.13 12.27
N PHE A 145 -9.35 15.60 12.23
CA PHE A 145 -8.18 14.72 12.08
C PHE A 145 -8.00 13.83 13.31
N SER A 146 -8.16 14.40 14.51
CA SER A 146 -8.06 13.68 15.77
C SER A 146 -9.22 12.69 15.95
N ASP A 147 -10.45 13.12 15.65
CA ASP A 147 -11.65 12.26 15.67
C ASP A 147 -11.52 11.12 14.66
N GLY A 148 -10.85 11.35 13.52
CA GLY A 148 -10.52 10.33 12.53
C GLY A 148 -9.41 9.37 12.92
N GLY A 149 -8.76 9.56 14.08
CA GLY A 149 -7.65 8.74 14.56
C GLY A 149 -6.30 9.03 13.90
N ALA A 150 -6.11 10.19 13.28
CA ALA A 150 -4.79 10.54 12.76
C ALA A 150 -3.81 10.78 13.92
N GLU A 151 -2.55 10.38 13.74
CA GLU A 151 -1.45 10.66 14.67
C GLU A 151 -0.54 11.79 14.15
N TYR A 152 -0.73 12.16 12.88
CA TYR A 152 -0.01 13.25 12.24
C TYR A 152 -0.82 13.90 11.11
N PHE A 153 -0.43 15.10 10.71
CA PHE A 153 -0.92 15.70 9.48
C PHE A 153 0.23 16.30 8.67
N VAL A 154 0.02 16.45 7.36
CA VAL A 154 0.94 17.13 6.44
C VAL A 154 0.15 18.18 5.67
N LEU A 155 0.47 19.46 5.86
CA LEU A 155 -0.11 20.55 5.09
C LEU A 155 0.77 20.85 3.88
N VAL A 156 0.18 20.96 2.68
CA VAL A 156 0.86 21.53 1.51
C VAL A 156 1.15 23.00 1.78
N SER A 157 2.39 23.33 2.16
CA SER A 157 2.81 24.69 2.44
C SER A 157 3.06 25.49 1.16
N LYS A 158 3.50 24.80 0.11
CA LYS A 158 3.63 25.32 -1.25
C LYS A 158 3.50 24.17 -2.25
N HIS A 159 2.54 24.27 -3.18
CA HIS A 159 2.38 23.31 -4.28
C HIS A 159 3.17 23.76 -5.53
N HIS A 160 3.01 23.05 -6.64
CA HIS A 160 3.70 23.34 -7.90
C HIS A 160 3.39 24.73 -8.48
N ASP A 161 2.27 25.37 -8.10
CA ASP A 161 1.89 26.71 -8.56
C ASP A 161 2.67 27.86 -7.88
N GLY A 162 3.54 27.52 -6.92
CA GLY A 162 4.48 28.45 -6.30
C GLY A 162 3.89 29.38 -5.26
N VAL A 163 2.62 29.20 -4.86
CA VAL A 163 2.01 30.05 -3.84
C VAL A 163 2.31 29.50 -2.46
N ALA A 164 3.06 30.28 -1.66
CA ALA A 164 3.37 29.93 -0.28
C ALA A 164 2.19 30.24 0.65
N LEU A 165 1.83 29.31 1.54
CA LEU A 165 0.74 29.45 2.51
C LEU A 165 1.18 30.20 3.80
N TRP A 166 2.37 30.80 3.80
CA TRP A 166 2.94 31.57 4.91
C TRP A 166 3.63 32.85 4.40
N ASP A 167 3.88 33.82 5.29
CA ASP A 167 4.58 35.09 4.97
C ASP A 167 6.07 34.86 4.67
N THR A 168 6.44 34.47 3.44
CA THR A 168 7.83 34.15 3.09
C THR A 168 8.67 35.38 2.75
N ASP A 169 9.97 35.39 3.08
CA ASP A 169 10.84 36.53 2.78
C ASP A 169 11.33 36.54 1.31
N THR A 170 11.19 35.42 0.58
CA THR A 170 11.79 35.24 -0.75
C THR A 170 10.96 35.82 -1.90
N THR A 171 9.65 35.91 -1.74
CA THR A 171 8.69 36.34 -2.78
C THR A 171 7.56 37.16 -2.14
N ASP A 172 6.72 37.82 -2.94
CA ASP A 172 5.40 38.33 -2.53
C ASP A 172 4.28 37.42 -3.08
N ARG A 173 4.62 36.22 -3.59
CA ARG A 173 3.69 35.20 -4.06
C ARG A 173 3.31 34.27 -2.91
N ASP A 174 2.59 34.83 -1.95
CA ASP A 174 2.15 34.12 -0.77
C ASP A 174 0.76 34.59 -0.32
N THR A 175 0.15 33.83 0.58
CA THR A 175 -1.21 34.06 1.08
C THR A 175 -1.36 35.28 2.01
N VAL A 176 -0.26 35.89 2.45
CA VAL A 176 -0.29 37.14 3.24
C VAL A 176 -0.25 38.35 2.30
N ALA A 177 0.65 38.32 1.32
CA ALA A 177 0.86 39.35 0.33
C ALA A 177 -0.16 39.31 -0.84
N LEU A 178 -0.90 38.21 -1.03
CA LEU A 178 -1.96 38.05 -2.03
C LEU A 178 -3.22 37.39 -1.43
N GLY A 179 -4.35 37.49 -2.13
CA GLY A 179 -5.52 36.63 -1.88
C GLY A 179 -6.02 36.64 -0.43
N PRO A 180 -5.91 35.50 0.31
CA PRO A 180 -6.39 35.33 1.68
C PRO A 180 -6.02 36.42 2.70
N ARG A 181 -4.89 37.11 2.52
CA ARG A 181 -4.32 38.06 3.50
C ARG A 181 -4.11 37.45 4.89
N ARG A 182 -3.76 36.15 4.94
CA ARG A 182 -3.63 35.34 6.16
C ARG A 182 -2.41 34.44 6.07
N ASP A 183 -1.74 34.19 7.19
CA ASP A 183 -0.64 33.23 7.29
C ASP A 183 -1.23 31.88 7.71
N LEU A 184 -1.66 31.10 6.73
CA LEU A 184 -2.46 29.89 6.94
C LEU A 184 -1.65 28.77 7.62
N VAL A 185 -0.34 28.69 7.36
CA VAL A 185 0.54 27.74 8.06
C VAL A 185 0.67 28.11 9.54
N THR A 186 0.92 29.39 9.86
CA THR A 186 1.01 29.85 11.25
C THR A 186 -0.28 29.57 12.01
N GLU A 187 -1.43 29.92 11.44
CA GLU A 187 -2.73 29.71 12.09
C GLU A 187 -3.01 28.23 12.39
N LEU A 188 -2.67 27.31 11.48
CA LEU A 188 -2.84 25.87 11.71
C LEU A 188 -1.84 25.32 12.72
N PHE A 189 -0.56 25.69 12.63
CA PHE A 189 0.49 25.16 13.52
C PHE A 189 0.34 25.68 14.95
N GLU A 190 -0.04 26.95 15.13
CA GLU A 190 -0.34 27.48 16.47
C GLU A 190 -1.56 26.79 17.09
N ALA A 191 -2.57 26.40 16.30
CA ALA A 191 -3.70 25.63 16.80
C ALA A 191 -3.31 24.19 17.15
N ALA A 192 -2.40 23.58 16.38
CA ALA A 192 -1.93 22.21 16.56
C ALA A 192 -1.16 21.99 17.88
N ASP A 193 -0.62 23.03 18.50
CA ASP A 193 0.02 22.96 19.82
C ASP A 193 -0.90 22.40 20.93
N ASP A 194 -2.23 22.50 20.75
CA ASP A 194 -3.23 21.98 21.67
C ASP A 194 -3.65 20.52 21.38
N TYR A 195 -3.12 19.90 20.32
CA TYR A 195 -3.51 18.57 19.84
C TYR A 195 -2.36 17.56 19.94
N PRO A 196 -2.65 16.27 20.14
CA PRO A 196 -1.64 15.22 20.19
C PRO A 196 -1.13 14.80 18.79
N LEU A 197 -1.15 15.69 17.80
CA LEU A 197 -0.78 15.39 16.42
C LEU A 197 0.66 15.80 16.15
N LYS A 198 1.39 14.93 15.46
CA LYS A 198 2.67 15.31 14.84
C LYS A 198 2.40 16.21 13.64
N THR A 199 3.26 17.20 13.45
CA THR A 199 3.04 18.25 12.44
C THR A 199 3.93 18.04 11.23
N GLY A 200 3.42 18.23 10.03
CA GLY A 200 4.15 17.99 8.80
C GLY A 200 3.90 19.08 7.78
N LEU A 201 4.94 19.37 6.98
CA LEU A 201 4.84 20.31 5.88
C LEU A 201 5.30 19.64 4.59
N TYR A 202 4.41 19.65 3.60
CA TYR A 202 4.75 19.34 2.24
C TYR A 202 5.35 20.54 1.55
N TYR A 203 6.36 20.30 0.71
CA TYR A 203 6.96 21.34 -0.11
C TYR A 203 7.26 20.83 -1.52
N SER A 204 6.65 21.46 -2.51
CA SER A 204 7.01 21.22 -3.91
C SER A 204 8.36 21.84 -4.23
N LEU A 205 9.33 20.99 -4.59
CA LEU A 205 10.63 21.47 -5.11
C LEU A 205 10.49 22.09 -6.49
N ALA A 206 9.47 21.69 -7.25
CA ALA A 206 9.14 22.29 -8.53
C ALA A 206 8.26 23.53 -8.37
N GLU A 207 8.49 24.53 -9.21
CA GLU A 207 7.65 25.72 -9.29
C GLU A 207 7.36 26.05 -10.75
N TRP A 208 6.10 25.92 -11.14
CA TRP A 208 5.68 26.12 -12.52
C TRP A 208 5.87 27.56 -12.95
N TYR A 209 6.46 27.72 -14.13
CA TYR A 209 6.61 29.01 -14.81
C TYR A 209 7.40 30.07 -14.01
N HIS A 210 8.15 29.67 -12.99
CA HIS A 210 8.98 30.58 -12.20
C HIS A 210 10.03 31.26 -13.11
N PRO A 211 10.10 32.62 -13.15
CA PRO A 211 10.93 33.32 -14.13
C PRO A 211 12.45 33.12 -13.99
N ALA A 212 12.94 32.57 -12.88
CA ALA A 212 14.37 32.33 -12.65
C ALA A 212 14.85 30.91 -13.00
N GLY A 213 14.01 30.07 -13.59
CA GLY A 213 14.40 28.72 -14.00
C GLY A 213 13.51 27.59 -13.48
N GLY A 214 12.20 27.85 -13.35
CA GLY A 214 11.23 26.92 -12.78
C GLY A 214 11.10 25.61 -13.53
N TRP A 215 9.98 24.92 -13.34
CA TRP A 215 9.76 23.62 -13.96
C TRP A 215 8.57 23.64 -14.91
N ASP A 216 8.71 22.93 -16.03
CA ASP A 216 7.61 22.61 -16.94
C ASP A 216 7.65 21.10 -17.18
N PRO A 217 6.60 20.33 -16.81
CA PRO A 217 6.55 18.89 -16.99
C PRO A 217 6.83 18.40 -18.41
N LEU A 218 6.46 19.16 -19.46
CA LEU A 218 6.67 18.76 -20.86
C LEU A 218 8.09 19.05 -21.34
N HIS A 219 8.64 20.17 -20.90
CA HIS A 219 9.90 20.68 -21.44
C HIS A 219 11.10 20.38 -20.53
N GLY A 220 10.87 19.96 -19.29
CA GLY A 220 11.90 19.68 -18.29
C GLY A 220 12.61 20.92 -17.75
N THR A 221 12.30 22.11 -18.28
CA THR A 221 12.82 23.41 -17.84
C THR A 221 11.71 24.45 -17.96
N GLY A 222 11.64 25.37 -17.01
CA GLY A 222 10.65 26.44 -16.99
C GLY A 222 10.75 27.40 -18.18
N LEU A 223 9.69 28.16 -18.40
CA LEU A 223 9.64 29.16 -19.46
C LEU A 223 10.49 30.37 -19.05
N ALA A 224 11.60 30.61 -19.77
CA ALA A 224 12.53 31.71 -19.48
C ALA A 224 11.89 33.11 -19.50
N GLU A 225 10.69 33.25 -20.08
CA GLU A 225 9.92 34.50 -20.15
C GLU A 225 8.79 34.57 -19.11
N GLY A 226 8.64 33.55 -18.25
CA GLY A 226 7.52 33.41 -17.31
C GLY A 226 6.25 32.85 -17.97
N PRO A 227 5.08 32.96 -17.32
CA PRO A 227 3.83 32.43 -17.84
C PRO A 227 3.31 33.27 -19.00
N VAL A 228 2.62 32.61 -19.93
CA VAL A 228 1.95 33.24 -21.08
C VAL A 228 0.47 32.88 -21.04
N ASN A 229 -0.36 33.72 -21.66
CA ASN A 229 -1.75 33.39 -21.89
C ASN A 229 -1.82 32.27 -22.95
N PRO A 230 -2.43 31.11 -22.66
CA PRO A 230 -2.38 29.96 -23.55
C PRO A 230 -3.29 30.09 -24.78
N TYR A 231 -4.14 31.13 -24.86
CA TYR A 231 -5.01 31.43 -26.00
C TYR A 231 -4.37 32.45 -26.96
N THR A 232 -3.68 33.46 -26.43
CA THR A 232 -3.11 34.55 -27.23
C THR A 232 -1.60 34.45 -27.41
N GLY A 233 -0.90 33.74 -26.53
CA GLY A 233 0.56 33.69 -26.45
C GLY A 233 1.19 34.97 -25.87
N GLU A 234 0.38 35.91 -25.36
CA GLU A 234 0.88 37.14 -24.74
C GLU A 234 1.42 36.87 -23.33
N ALA A 235 2.47 37.58 -22.92
CA ALA A 235 3.05 37.43 -21.59
C ALA A 235 2.06 37.80 -20.48
N VAL A 236 2.02 36.99 -19.43
CA VAL A 236 1.22 37.20 -18.22
C VAL A 236 2.16 37.46 -17.05
N PRO A 237 1.86 38.40 -16.14
CA PRO A 237 2.68 38.60 -14.95
C PRO A 237 2.70 37.35 -14.07
N TYR A 238 3.89 36.98 -13.58
CA TYR A 238 4.02 36.07 -12.44
C TYR A 238 3.83 36.91 -11.17
N THR A 239 2.60 36.93 -10.63
CA THR A 239 2.22 37.84 -9.54
C THR A 239 2.99 37.51 -8.27
N GLY A 240 3.53 38.54 -7.63
CA GLY A 240 4.34 38.42 -6.43
C GLY A 240 5.83 38.12 -6.68
N TYR A 241 6.27 37.94 -7.93
CA TYR A 241 7.67 37.61 -8.22
C TYR A 241 8.65 38.68 -7.74
N ARG A 242 9.65 38.25 -6.96
CA ARG A 242 10.84 39.03 -6.64
C ARG A 242 12.04 38.49 -7.44
N PRO A 243 12.75 39.31 -8.22
CA PRO A 243 13.89 38.82 -9.01
C PRO A 243 15.00 38.22 -8.16
N VAL A 244 15.35 36.97 -8.46
CA VAL A 244 16.43 36.21 -7.81
C VAL A 244 17.54 35.83 -8.80
N GLY A 245 18.76 35.58 -8.32
CA GLY A 245 19.91 35.22 -9.15
C GLY A 245 20.04 33.72 -9.36
N ASP A 246 19.68 32.94 -8.34
CA ASP A 246 19.67 31.48 -8.34
C ASP A 246 18.38 31.00 -7.68
N GLU A 247 17.49 30.35 -8.44
CA GLU A 247 16.20 29.87 -7.92
C GLU A 247 16.35 28.94 -6.70
N VAL A 248 17.38 28.10 -6.69
CA VAL A 248 17.57 27.17 -5.58
C VAL A 248 18.08 27.92 -4.36
N MET A 249 19.15 28.69 -4.51
CA MET A 249 19.86 29.28 -3.35
C MET A 249 19.25 30.57 -2.82
N ASP A 250 18.52 31.33 -3.65
CA ASP A 250 17.91 32.60 -3.26
C ASP A 250 16.40 32.50 -3.00
N HIS A 251 15.73 31.39 -3.41
CA HIS A 251 14.28 31.21 -3.25
C HIS A 251 13.92 29.86 -2.63
N GLN A 252 14.19 28.74 -3.30
CA GLN A 252 13.72 27.40 -2.87
C GLN A 252 14.31 26.97 -1.52
N TYR A 253 15.63 27.01 -1.37
CA TYR A 253 16.33 26.57 -0.15
C TYR A 253 16.04 27.50 1.04
N PRO A 254 16.07 28.85 0.91
CA PRO A 254 15.65 29.73 1.99
C PRO A 254 14.21 29.48 2.46
N GLN A 255 13.25 29.24 1.56
CA GLN A 255 11.88 28.87 1.95
C GLN A 255 11.84 27.60 2.81
N MET A 256 12.57 26.55 2.42
CA MET A 256 12.59 25.31 3.22
C MET A 256 13.27 25.51 4.58
N VAL A 257 14.29 26.39 4.67
CA VAL A 257 14.89 26.80 5.96
C VAL A 257 13.89 27.60 6.81
N GLU A 258 13.10 28.50 6.22
CA GLU A 258 12.02 29.21 6.91
C GLU A 258 11.01 28.21 7.50
N LEU A 259 10.63 27.16 6.76
CA LEU A 259 9.71 26.15 7.27
C LEU A 259 10.26 25.46 8.53
N VAL A 260 11.55 25.07 8.50
CA VAL A 260 12.23 24.46 9.66
C VAL A 260 12.31 25.43 10.84
N ASP A 261 12.76 26.66 10.60
CA ASP A 261 13.05 27.62 11.67
C ASP A 261 11.79 28.22 12.31
N ARG A 262 10.71 28.38 11.54
CA ARG A 262 9.47 29.04 12.00
C ARG A 262 8.43 28.07 12.53
N PHE A 263 8.31 26.90 11.92
CA PHE A 263 7.22 25.97 12.19
C PHE A 263 7.68 24.67 12.85
N ASP A 264 8.98 24.39 12.86
CA ASP A 264 9.57 23.22 13.53
C ASP A 264 8.79 21.91 13.26
N PRO A 265 8.53 21.53 11.99
CA PRO A 265 7.72 20.35 11.70
C PRO A 265 8.38 19.06 12.21
N ASP A 266 7.58 18.01 12.42
CA ASP A 266 8.03 16.63 12.60
C ASP A 266 8.35 15.96 11.25
N ILE A 267 7.67 16.37 10.18
CA ILE A 267 7.80 15.80 8.83
C ILE A 267 8.10 16.89 7.79
N ILE A 268 9.15 16.69 6.99
CA ILE A 268 9.34 17.40 5.72
C ILE A 268 9.02 16.43 4.58
N TRP A 269 7.94 16.73 3.85
CA TRP A 269 7.45 15.90 2.75
C TRP A 269 7.72 16.61 1.41
N CYS A 270 8.82 16.30 0.73
CA CYS A 270 9.12 16.95 -0.55
C CYS A 270 8.36 16.30 -1.70
N ASP A 271 8.33 16.95 -2.86
CA ASP A 271 7.83 16.34 -4.08
C ASP A 271 8.56 16.79 -5.35
N ILE A 272 8.48 15.94 -6.39
CA ILE A 272 8.98 16.19 -7.76
C ILE A 272 10.49 16.46 -7.85
N GLY A 273 11.28 16.29 -6.78
CA GLY A 273 12.69 16.68 -6.74
C GLY A 273 13.55 16.16 -7.90
N LYS A 274 13.22 14.98 -8.47
CA LYS A 274 14.08 14.28 -9.45
C LYS A 274 14.08 14.99 -10.80
N HIS A 275 13.18 15.95 -10.95
CA HIS A 275 12.94 16.70 -12.15
C HIS A 275 13.49 18.13 -12.09
N VAL A 276 14.01 18.57 -10.95
CA VAL A 276 14.40 19.97 -10.71
C VAL A 276 15.76 20.06 -10.02
N ALA A 277 16.37 21.24 -10.04
CA ALA A 277 17.53 21.52 -9.22
C ALA A 277 17.11 21.70 -7.75
N HIS A 278 17.94 21.24 -6.81
CA HIS A 278 17.65 21.28 -5.38
C HIS A 278 18.94 21.24 -4.55
N ASN A 279 18.83 21.58 -3.26
CA ASN A 279 19.94 21.61 -2.29
C ASN A 279 19.61 20.75 -1.06
N SER A 280 19.10 19.53 -1.31
CA SER A 280 18.44 18.71 -0.29
C SER A 280 19.40 18.11 0.75
N HIS A 281 20.65 17.78 0.39
CA HIS A 281 21.61 17.26 1.38
C HIS A 281 21.91 18.32 2.46
N GLU A 282 22.08 19.57 2.06
CA GLU A 282 22.25 20.72 2.95
C GLU A 282 21.02 20.94 3.84
N LEU A 283 19.82 20.87 3.26
CA LEU A 283 18.59 21.02 4.02
C LEU A 283 18.44 19.92 5.06
N MET A 284 18.63 18.65 4.67
CA MET A 284 18.50 17.52 5.59
C MET A 284 19.52 17.59 6.71
N ALA A 285 20.78 17.90 6.39
CA ALA A 285 21.81 18.12 7.40
C ALA A 285 21.40 19.25 8.36
N TYR A 286 20.86 20.36 7.85
CA TYR A 286 20.37 21.46 8.67
C TYR A 286 19.20 21.01 9.57
N TYR A 287 18.18 20.39 9.00
CA TYR A 287 16.97 19.95 9.69
C TYR A 287 17.27 18.94 10.80
N TYR A 288 18.04 17.88 10.49
CA TYR A 288 18.44 16.87 11.47
C TYR A 288 19.30 17.47 12.59
N ASN A 289 20.22 18.38 12.27
CA ASN A 289 21.02 19.05 13.30
C ASN A 289 20.17 20.01 14.17
N GLN A 290 19.19 20.72 13.60
CA GLN A 290 18.26 21.56 14.39
C GLN A 290 17.38 20.70 15.31
N ALA A 291 16.91 19.56 14.82
CA ALA A 291 16.14 18.57 15.59
C ALA A 291 16.95 17.97 16.74
N LYS A 292 18.20 17.57 16.46
CA LYS A 292 19.10 16.93 17.42
C LYS A 292 19.71 17.87 18.46
N ASN A 293 20.16 19.06 18.05
CA ASN A 293 21.05 19.90 18.88
C ASN A 293 20.31 20.86 19.84
N ARG A 294 18.99 20.84 19.85
CA ARG A 294 18.16 21.60 20.80
C ARG A 294 18.20 21.00 22.21
N ALA A 295 17.72 21.74 23.20
CA ALA A 295 17.73 21.32 24.61
C ALA A 295 16.91 20.05 24.90
N ARG A 296 15.87 19.81 24.09
CA ARG A 296 15.05 18.59 24.10
C ARG A 296 15.02 18.07 22.67
N PRO A 297 15.94 17.16 22.28
CA PRO A 297 16.00 16.65 20.92
C PRO A 297 14.63 16.20 20.43
N LYS A 298 14.35 16.50 19.17
CA LYS A 298 13.13 16.12 18.47
C LYS A 298 13.49 15.06 17.43
N GLU A 299 12.66 14.04 17.31
CA GLU A 299 12.74 13.06 16.25
C GLU A 299 11.94 13.56 15.06
N VAL A 300 12.54 13.53 13.87
CA VAL A 300 11.98 14.10 12.64
C VAL A 300 12.14 13.14 11.48
N VAL A 301 11.36 13.31 10.41
CA VAL A 301 11.46 12.46 9.20
C VAL A 301 11.39 13.24 7.90
N VAL A 302 11.98 12.64 6.86
CA VAL A 302 11.99 13.13 5.48
C VAL A 302 11.64 11.98 4.51
N ASN A 303 10.74 12.24 3.56
CA ASN A 303 10.31 11.25 2.57
C ASN A 303 11.35 10.99 1.45
N ASP A 304 11.04 10.11 0.50
CA ASP A 304 11.92 9.73 -0.62
C ASP A 304 11.87 10.65 -1.83
N ARG A 305 11.14 11.77 -1.76
CA ARG A 305 10.90 12.64 -2.91
C ARG A 305 11.65 13.96 -2.85
N CYS A 306 12.55 14.14 -1.88
CA CYS A 306 13.49 15.26 -1.84
C CYS A 306 14.69 15.08 -2.79
N SER A 307 14.72 13.99 -3.57
CA SER A 307 15.70 13.72 -4.64
C SER A 307 17.15 13.64 -4.25
N THR A 308 17.32 13.11 -3.06
CA THR A 308 18.55 12.54 -2.55
C THR A 308 18.45 11.01 -2.51
N GLU A 309 19.61 10.36 -2.47
CA GLU A 309 19.77 8.93 -2.18
C GLU A 309 19.37 8.56 -0.75
N VAL A 310 19.24 9.56 0.15
CA VAL A 310 18.89 9.38 1.56
C VAL A 310 17.42 9.72 1.79
N ARG A 311 16.77 8.95 2.66
CA ARG A 311 15.35 9.04 2.98
C ARG A 311 15.08 8.28 4.27
N ASP A 312 14.07 8.70 5.02
CA ASP A 312 13.60 7.97 6.20
C ASP A 312 12.47 7.00 5.85
N PHE A 313 11.71 7.26 4.78
CA PHE A 313 10.67 6.33 4.31
C PHE A 313 10.40 6.50 2.81
N VAL A 314 9.83 5.46 2.19
CA VAL A 314 9.46 5.44 0.77
C VAL A 314 7.99 5.78 0.58
N THR A 315 7.63 6.53 -0.47
CA THR A 315 6.23 6.87 -0.75
C THR A 315 5.62 6.01 -1.86
N ARG A 316 4.31 5.73 -1.75
CA ARG A 316 3.51 4.99 -2.73
C ARG A 316 2.22 5.75 -3.03
N GLU A 317 2.17 6.43 -4.15
CA GLU A 317 1.00 7.24 -4.55
C GLU A 317 0.03 6.41 -5.39
N TYR A 318 -1.23 6.30 -4.95
CA TYR A 318 -2.32 5.51 -5.58
C TYR A 318 -1.97 4.06 -5.95
N ARG A 319 -0.89 3.52 -5.39
CA ARG A 319 -0.39 2.18 -5.69
C ARG A 319 -0.49 1.28 -4.48
N ASN A 320 -1.08 0.11 -4.70
CA ASN A 320 -1.04 -0.95 -3.72
C ASN A 320 0.39 -1.49 -3.61
N GLN A 321 0.80 -1.79 -2.39
CA GLN A 321 1.99 -2.55 -2.13
C GLN A 321 1.61 -4.05 -2.22
N PRO A 322 2.18 -4.84 -3.13
CA PRO A 322 1.77 -6.23 -3.31
C PRO A 322 2.16 -7.09 -2.09
N ASP A 323 3.40 -6.94 -1.64
CA ASP A 323 4.00 -7.74 -0.57
C ASP A 323 4.53 -6.86 0.56
N ILE A 324 4.74 -7.44 1.73
CA ILE A 324 5.36 -6.79 2.88
C ILE A 324 6.72 -6.18 2.48
N ASP A 325 6.89 -4.88 2.73
CA ASP A 325 8.21 -4.22 2.66
C ASP A 325 8.75 -4.01 4.08
N PRO A 326 9.86 -4.65 4.48
CA PRO A 326 10.41 -4.47 5.82
C PRO A 326 10.96 -3.05 6.05
N ASN A 327 11.17 -2.25 5.01
CA ASN A 327 11.58 -0.86 5.15
C ASN A 327 10.36 0.04 5.33
N PRO A 328 10.43 1.08 6.18
CA PRO A 328 9.32 2.02 6.36
C PRO A 328 8.88 2.65 5.04
N TRP A 329 7.57 2.63 4.81
CA TRP A 329 6.95 3.24 3.64
C TRP A 329 5.59 3.83 3.99
N GLU A 330 5.12 4.75 3.15
CA GLU A 330 3.87 5.47 3.32
C GLU A 330 3.08 5.45 2.01
N ALA A 331 1.86 4.90 2.05
CA ALA A 331 0.87 5.07 1.00
C ALA A 331 0.29 6.48 1.07
N THR A 332 0.09 7.12 -0.08
CA THR A 332 -0.62 8.39 -0.16
C THR A 332 -1.65 8.35 -1.28
N ARG A 333 -2.84 8.90 -1.00
CA ARG A 333 -3.94 9.02 -1.95
C ARG A 333 -5.01 9.97 -1.44
N GLY A 334 -5.82 10.51 -2.34
CA GLY A 334 -7.10 11.12 -2.00
C GLY A 334 -8.14 10.07 -1.59
N ILE A 335 -9.18 10.51 -0.89
CA ILE A 335 -10.42 9.73 -0.72
C ILE A 335 -11.08 9.55 -2.09
N GLY A 336 -11.05 10.57 -2.94
CA GLY A 336 -11.41 10.55 -4.36
C GLY A 336 -10.24 10.16 -5.26
N ARG A 337 -10.16 10.77 -6.45
CA ARG A 337 -9.06 10.60 -7.42
C ARG A 337 -8.12 11.80 -7.45
N SER A 338 -8.59 12.97 -7.03
CA SER A 338 -7.79 14.19 -6.92
C SER A 338 -7.24 14.38 -5.50
N PHE A 339 -6.12 15.12 -5.37
CA PHE A 339 -5.71 15.61 -4.05
C PHE A 339 -6.39 16.95 -3.72
N GLY A 340 -6.35 17.92 -4.62
CA GLY A 340 -7.11 19.16 -4.51
C GLY A 340 -8.62 18.92 -4.67
N TYR A 341 -9.45 19.80 -4.11
CA TYR A 341 -10.90 19.71 -4.24
C TYR A 341 -11.33 19.72 -5.72
N ASN A 342 -12.13 18.73 -6.12
CA ASN A 342 -12.72 18.64 -7.45
C ASN A 342 -14.25 18.58 -7.35
N ALA A 343 -14.93 19.63 -7.81
CA ALA A 343 -16.40 19.73 -7.79
C ALA A 343 -17.08 18.78 -8.79
N GLU A 344 -16.33 18.19 -9.73
CA GLU A 344 -16.83 17.20 -10.68
C GLU A 344 -16.86 15.78 -10.10
N GLU A 345 -16.26 15.53 -8.93
CA GLU A 345 -16.30 14.21 -8.29
C GLU A 345 -17.63 13.99 -7.58
N GLY A 346 -18.43 13.06 -8.12
CA GLY A 346 -19.60 12.52 -7.43
C GLY A 346 -19.24 11.47 -6.37
N PRO A 347 -20.20 11.09 -5.50
CA PRO A 347 -19.98 10.12 -4.42
C PRO A 347 -19.47 8.75 -4.89
N GLU A 348 -19.72 8.38 -6.14
CA GLU A 348 -19.23 7.15 -6.78
C GLU A 348 -17.71 7.12 -7.03
N VAL A 349 -17.04 8.28 -6.97
CA VAL A 349 -15.59 8.39 -7.14
C VAL A 349 -14.86 8.20 -5.81
N TYR A 350 -15.47 8.64 -4.72
CA TYR A 350 -14.91 8.54 -3.38
C TYR A 350 -14.93 7.10 -2.87
N LEU A 351 -13.88 6.69 -2.18
CA LEU A 351 -13.91 5.44 -1.43
C LEU A 351 -15.10 5.42 -0.47
N THR A 352 -15.78 4.29 -0.43
CA THR A 352 -16.72 3.96 0.66
C THR A 352 -15.95 3.76 1.97
N PRO A 353 -16.62 3.82 3.14
CA PRO A 353 -15.96 3.50 4.41
C PRO A 353 -15.29 2.12 4.39
N ASP A 354 -15.97 1.10 3.87
CA ASP A 354 -15.41 -0.26 3.72
C ASP A 354 -14.10 -0.23 2.93
N GLN A 355 -14.09 0.38 1.73
CA GLN A 355 -12.89 0.41 0.90
C GLN A 355 -11.73 1.22 1.52
N LEU A 356 -12.05 2.29 2.25
CA LEU A 356 -11.02 3.09 2.94
C LEU A 356 -10.41 2.30 4.09
N ILE A 357 -11.24 1.70 4.95
CA ILE A 357 -10.81 0.91 6.09
C ILE A 357 -10.03 -0.32 5.61
N ASP A 358 -10.50 -1.03 4.60
CA ASP A 358 -9.80 -2.16 3.98
C ASP A 358 -8.42 -1.78 3.44
N SER A 359 -8.35 -0.66 2.70
CA SER A 359 -7.09 -0.15 2.16
C SER A 359 -6.12 0.25 3.26
N PHE A 360 -6.62 0.81 4.35
CA PHE A 360 -5.81 1.19 5.50
C PHE A 360 -5.26 -0.04 6.24
N ILE A 361 -6.12 -1.03 6.53
CA ILE A 361 -5.72 -2.29 7.16
C ILE A 361 -4.68 -3.02 6.29
N ASP A 362 -4.89 -3.09 4.97
CA ASP A 362 -3.93 -3.70 4.03
C ASP A 362 -2.56 -3.00 4.08
N THR A 363 -2.55 -1.66 4.10
CA THR A 363 -1.34 -0.84 4.19
C THR A 363 -0.56 -1.16 5.47
N VAL A 364 -1.24 -1.15 6.62
CA VAL A 364 -0.61 -1.42 7.93
C VAL A 364 -0.07 -2.85 8.02
N SER A 365 -0.82 -3.84 7.52
CA SER A 365 -0.39 -5.25 7.50
C SER A 365 0.89 -5.50 6.69
N LYS A 366 1.19 -4.61 5.74
CA LYS A 366 2.36 -4.64 4.87
C LYS A 366 3.47 -3.68 5.31
N ASN A 367 3.43 -3.25 6.58
CA ASN A 367 4.41 -2.37 7.22
C ASN A 367 4.39 -0.91 6.73
N GLY A 368 3.26 -0.46 6.18
CA GLY A 368 3.10 0.91 5.70
C GLY A 368 2.30 1.80 6.65
N ASN A 369 2.50 3.10 6.50
CA ASN A 369 1.55 4.13 6.95
C ASN A 369 0.62 4.55 5.80
N LEU A 370 -0.56 5.07 6.12
CA LEU A 370 -1.44 5.75 5.19
C LEU A 370 -1.46 7.25 5.49
N LEU A 371 -1.03 8.06 4.53
CA LEU A 371 -1.24 9.50 4.50
C LEU A 371 -2.45 9.80 3.61
N LEU A 372 -3.63 9.87 4.23
CA LEU A 372 -4.91 10.06 3.55
C LEU A 372 -5.15 11.53 3.26
N ASN A 373 -5.35 11.89 1.99
CA ASN A 373 -5.55 13.27 1.60
C ASN A 373 -7.01 13.74 1.68
N VAL A 374 -7.20 14.93 2.23
CA VAL A 374 -8.37 15.78 2.03
C VAL A 374 -8.08 16.94 1.09
N GLY A 375 -9.08 17.31 0.30
CA GLY A 375 -9.08 18.49 -0.57
C GLY A 375 -10.15 19.47 -0.09
N PRO A 376 -9.79 20.47 0.74
CA PRO A 376 -10.73 21.49 1.20
C PRO A 376 -11.19 22.42 0.06
N MET A 377 -12.41 22.93 0.20
CA MET A 377 -12.98 23.95 -0.70
C MET A 377 -12.27 25.29 -0.50
N ALA A 378 -12.40 26.20 -1.47
CA ALA A 378 -11.74 27.51 -1.41
C ALA A 378 -12.05 28.31 -0.13
N ASP A 379 -13.25 28.15 0.43
CA ASP A 379 -13.66 28.82 1.68
C ASP A 379 -13.02 28.25 2.95
N GLY A 380 -12.32 27.10 2.85
CA GLY A 380 -11.66 26.43 3.96
C GLY A 380 -12.45 25.28 4.57
N THR A 381 -13.68 25.04 4.12
CA THR A 381 -14.46 23.88 4.60
C THR A 381 -14.00 22.58 3.93
N ILE A 382 -13.98 21.49 4.68
CA ILE A 382 -13.75 20.15 4.14
C ILE A 382 -15.09 19.59 3.65
N PRO A 383 -15.20 19.07 2.41
CA PRO A 383 -16.45 18.51 1.91
C PRO A 383 -17.02 17.42 2.83
N ASP A 384 -18.33 17.47 3.11
CA ASP A 384 -19.00 16.55 4.04
C ASP A 384 -18.69 15.08 3.75
N ILE A 385 -18.68 14.68 2.48
CA ILE A 385 -18.36 13.31 2.11
C ILE A 385 -16.95 12.89 2.54
N GLN A 386 -15.97 13.78 2.48
CA GLN A 386 -14.61 13.48 2.93
C GLN A 386 -14.56 13.40 4.45
N ALA A 387 -15.21 14.34 5.14
CA ALA A 387 -15.30 14.36 6.60
C ALA A 387 -16.01 13.11 7.15
N ASP A 388 -17.09 12.67 6.51
CA ASP A 388 -17.83 11.47 6.89
C ASP A 388 -16.98 10.19 6.76
N ARG A 389 -16.09 10.11 5.76
CA ARG A 389 -15.17 8.95 5.63
C ARG A 389 -14.09 8.95 6.70
N ILE A 390 -13.58 10.12 7.07
CA ILE A 390 -12.60 10.26 8.15
C ILE A 390 -13.24 9.89 9.49
N ARG A 391 -14.45 10.36 9.78
CA ARG A 391 -15.18 9.98 11.00
C ARG A 391 -15.47 8.48 11.05
N ALA A 392 -15.89 7.87 9.94
CA ALA A 392 -16.11 6.41 9.91
C ALA A 392 -14.83 5.62 10.17
N LEU A 393 -13.68 6.08 9.66
CA LEU A 393 -12.38 5.49 9.96
C LEU A 393 -12.02 5.64 11.46
N GLY A 394 -12.28 6.81 12.02
CA GLY A 394 -12.11 7.12 13.45
C GLY A 394 -12.97 6.23 14.36
N GLU A 395 -14.27 6.12 14.08
CA GLU A 395 -15.22 5.26 14.81
C GLU A 395 -14.76 3.79 14.80
N TRP A 396 -14.21 3.31 13.68
CA TRP A 396 -13.62 1.97 13.60
C TRP A 396 -12.33 1.84 14.44
N LEU A 397 -11.47 2.86 14.42
CA LEU A 397 -10.22 2.94 15.18
C LEU A 397 -10.43 3.05 16.68
N GLU A 398 -11.53 3.64 17.16
CA GLU A 398 -11.88 3.64 18.59
C GLU A 398 -12.01 2.22 19.15
N VAL A 399 -12.47 1.27 18.32
CA VAL A 399 -12.67 -0.13 18.70
C VAL A 399 -11.44 -0.99 18.39
N ASN A 400 -10.80 -0.76 17.24
CA ASN A 400 -9.79 -1.66 16.69
C ASN A 400 -8.36 -1.09 16.71
N GLY A 401 -8.17 0.15 17.15
CA GLY A 401 -6.89 0.87 17.11
C GLY A 401 -5.76 0.18 17.87
N GLU A 402 -6.07 -0.66 18.86
CA GLU A 402 -5.09 -1.50 19.56
C GLU A 402 -4.31 -2.42 18.60
N ALA A 403 -4.97 -2.92 17.55
CA ALA A 403 -4.36 -3.76 16.53
C ALA A 403 -3.59 -2.98 15.45
N ILE A 404 -3.66 -1.65 15.47
CA ILE A 404 -3.12 -0.77 14.44
C ILE A 404 -1.94 0.02 14.99
N TYR A 405 -2.17 0.91 15.95
CA TYR A 405 -1.13 1.82 16.45
C TYR A 405 -0.06 1.08 17.22
N GLY A 406 1.21 1.35 16.89
CA GLY A 406 2.36 0.64 17.45
C GLY A 406 2.46 -0.84 17.04
N SER A 407 1.63 -1.28 16.09
CA SER A 407 1.73 -2.63 15.55
C SER A 407 2.80 -2.73 14.45
N THR A 408 3.10 -3.95 14.06
CA THR A 408 3.97 -4.28 12.93
C THR A 408 3.39 -5.44 12.12
N TYR A 409 4.03 -5.79 11.02
CA TYR A 409 3.57 -6.85 10.13
C TYR A 409 3.81 -8.25 10.73
N TRP A 410 2.89 -9.16 10.44
CA TRP A 410 3.15 -10.60 10.58
C TRP A 410 3.97 -11.11 9.39
N HIS A 411 4.52 -12.33 9.42
CA HIS A 411 5.28 -12.85 8.27
C HIS A 411 4.45 -13.03 7.01
N GLN A 412 3.14 -13.01 7.16
CA GLN A 412 2.16 -13.04 6.09
C GLN A 412 1.16 -11.91 6.33
N ALA A 413 0.88 -11.10 5.31
CA ALA A 413 -0.01 -9.95 5.45
C ALA A 413 -1.49 -10.36 5.39
N ASP A 414 -1.82 -11.35 4.54
CA ASP A 414 -3.17 -11.83 4.24
C ASP A 414 -3.31 -13.34 4.43
N ASP A 415 -4.48 -13.94 4.17
CA ASP A 415 -4.69 -15.40 4.28
C ASP A 415 -5.54 -15.94 3.13
N ALA A 416 -4.90 -16.63 2.18
CA ALA A 416 -5.60 -17.25 1.05
C ALA A 416 -6.52 -18.42 1.44
N ASN A 417 -6.36 -19.01 2.63
CA ASN A 417 -7.22 -20.10 3.11
C ASN A 417 -8.34 -19.61 4.03
N SER A 418 -8.43 -18.30 4.27
CA SER A 418 -9.52 -17.74 5.05
C SER A 418 -10.83 -17.74 4.28
N ASN A 419 -11.96 -17.92 4.98
CA ASN A 419 -13.28 -17.89 4.35
C ASN A 419 -13.78 -16.47 4.01
N VAL A 420 -13.09 -15.45 4.54
CA VAL A 420 -13.26 -14.03 4.21
C VAL A 420 -11.89 -13.38 4.09
N PRO A 421 -11.73 -12.25 3.37
CA PRO A 421 -10.46 -11.54 3.36
C PRO A 421 -10.04 -11.12 4.78
N VAL A 422 -8.81 -11.44 5.16
CA VAL A 422 -8.24 -11.04 6.46
C VAL A 422 -6.89 -10.39 6.28
N ARG A 423 -6.46 -9.62 7.29
CA ARG A 423 -5.11 -9.08 7.43
C ARG A 423 -4.54 -9.32 8.81
N TYR A 424 -3.21 -9.42 8.88
CA TYR A 424 -2.49 -9.70 10.11
C TYR A 424 -1.61 -8.54 10.54
N THR A 425 -1.65 -8.22 11.83
CA THR A 425 -0.71 -7.32 12.50
C THR A 425 -0.27 -7.91 13.83
N VAL A 426 0.83 -7.41 14.37
CA VAL A 426 1.44 -7.90 15.60
C VAL A 426 1.72 -6.74 16.53
N LYS A 427 1.38 -6.89 17.81
CA LYS A 427 1.76 -5.93 18.85
C LYS A 427 1.81 -6.63 20.22
N ASP A 428 2.83 -6.32 21.01
CA ASP A 428 2.97 -6.78 22.40
C ASP A 428 2.78 -8.30 22.60
N GLY A 429 3.32 -9.10 21.67
CA GLY A 429 3.22 -10.56 21.71
C GLY A 429 1.86 -11.15 21.32
N ALA A 430 0.89 -10.30 20.98
CA ALA A 430 -0.39 -10.69 20.40
C ALA A 430 -0.33 -10.66 18.87
N LEU A 431 -0.98 -11.64 18.25
CA LEU A 431 -1.29 -11.62 16.81
C LEU A 431 -2.73 -11.14 16.66
N TYR A 432 -2.93 -10.12 15.85
CA TYR A 432 -4.24 -9.62 15.49
C TYR A 432 -4.61 -10.12 14.09
N VAL A 433 -5.86 -10.52 13.96
CA VAL A 433 -6.46 -10.92 12.68
C VAL A 433 -7.65 -10.01 12.45
N THR A 434 -7.60 -9.17 11.43
CA THR A 434 -8.70 -8.28 11.08
C THR A 434 -9.40 -8.84 9.84
N ALA A 435 -10.63 -9.32 10.02
CA ALA A 435 -11.50 -9.74 8.93
C ALA A 435 -12.18 -8.53 8.30
N LEU A 436 -12.06 -8.38 6.98
CA LEU A 436 -12.59 -7.24 6.21
C LEU A 436 -14.11 -7.32 5.99
N GLU A 437 -14.72 -8.41 6.43
CA GLU A 437 -16.18 -8.58 6.49
C GLU A 437 -16.53 -9.59 7.59
N TRP A 438 -17.80 -9.65 7.99
CA TRP A 438 -18.23 -10.59 9.03
C TRP A 438 -18.18 -12.04 8.52
N PRO A 439 -17.47 -12.96 9.20
CA PRO A 439 -17.20 -14.31 8.67
C PRO A 439 -18.38 -15.29 8.74
N GLY A 440 -19.53 -14.89 9.29
CA GLY A 440 -20.70 -15.74 9.48
C GLY A 440 -20.69 -16.46 10.83
N GLU A 441 -20.91 -17.77 10.85
CA GLU A 441 -20.93 -18.58 12.08
C GLU A 441 -19.53 -18.96 12.57
N GLU A 442 -18.56 -19.06 11.66
CA GLU A 442 -17.17 -19.38 11.98
C GLU A 442 -16.19 -18.55 11.13
N LEU A 443 -15.13 -18.06 11.76
CA LEU A 443 -13.94 -17.58 11.06
C LEU A 443 -13.01 -18.78 10.82
N VAL A 444 -12.63 -19.00 9.57
CA VAL A 444 -11.70 -20.04 9.14
C VAL A 444 -10.40 -19.36 8.76
N LEU A 445 -9.27 -19.83 9.29
CA LEU A 445 -7.94 -19.29 9.02
C LEU A 445 -6.97 -20.43 8.70
N SER A 446 -5.83 -20.08 8.11
CA SER A 446 -4.69 -20.99 7.92
C SER A 446 -4.21 -21.61 9.24
N GLY A 447 -3.59 -22.79 9.14
CA GLY A 447 -2.99 -23.48 10.27
C GLY A 447 -1.70 -22.84 10.82
N ASP A 448 -1.11 -21.90 10.08
CA ASP A 448 0.14 -21.18 10.39
C ASP A 448 -0.04 -20.05 11.43
N LEU A 449 -0.83 -20.34 12.47
CA LEU A 449 -1.08 -19.43 13.58
C LEU A 449 -0.36 -19.93 14.84
N PRO A 450 0.12 -19.04 15.71
CA PRO A 450 0.92 -19.41 16.89
C PRO A 450 0.07 -19.95 18.03
N LEU A 451 -0.70 -21.02 17.80
CA LEU A 451 -1.66 -21.56 18.78
C LEU A 451 -1.05 -22.66 19.66
N ALA A 452 -1.48 -22.68 20.91
CA ALA A 452 -1.25 -23.73 21.90
C ALA A 452 -2.56 -24.02 22.66
N ALA A 453 -2.59 -25.09 23.45
CA ALA A 453 -3.81 -25.51 24.18
C ALA A 453 -4.40 -24.45 25.14
N ALA A 454 -3.60 -23.45 25.54
CA ALA A 454 -4.02 -22.36 26.42
C ALA A 454 -4.16 -21.02 25.68
N THR A 455 -4.16 -21.02 24.34
CA THR A 455 -4.36 -19.80 23.54
C THR A 455 -5.79 -19.28 23.71
N SER A 456 -5.89 -17.97 23.89
CA SER A 456 -7.15 -17.23 23.92
C SER A 456 -7.32 -16.46 22.62
N ILE A 457 -8.52 -16.50 22.05
CA ILE A 457 -8.94 -15.68 20.91
C ILE A 457 -10.12 -14.85 21.37
N THR A 458 -10.07 -13.53 21.23
CA THR A 458 -11.14 -12.60 21.65
C THR A 458 -11.48 -11.64 20.52
N LEU A 459 -12.73 -11.21 20.42
CA LEU A 459 -13.19 -10.17 19.48
C LEU A 459 -13.05 -8.79 20.14
N LEU A 460 -12.36 -7.86 19.49
CA LEU A 460 -12.26 -6.47 19.99
C LEU A 460 -13.62 -5.79 19.98
N GLY A 461 -13.87 -4.95 21.00
CA GLY A 461 -15.16 -4.27 21.23
C GLY A 461 -16.27 -5.17 21.80
N ALA A 462 -16.04 -6.47 21.96
CA ALA A 462 -17.00 -7.37 22.62
C ALA A 462 -16.82 -7.37 24.16
N ASP A 463 -17.44 -8.32 24.85
CA ASP A 463 -17.39 -8.47 26.33
C ASP A 463 -16.06 -9.03 26.86
N GLY A 464 -15.12 -9.38 25.98
CA GLY A 464 -13.83 -9.96 26.31
C GLY A 464 -13.87 -11.48 26.56
N GLU A 465 -15.00 -12.14 26.33
CA GLU A 465 -15.07 -13.60 26.43
C GLU A 465 -14.25 -14.28 25.32
N ALA A 466 -13.54 -15.35 25.70
CA ALA A 466 -12.74 -16.12 24.76
C ALA A 466 -13.65 -16.91 23.80
N LEU A 467 -13.45 -16.72 22.51
CA LEU A 467 -14.15 -17.43 21.46
C LEU A 467 -13.68 -18.89 21.40
N PRO A 468 -14.61 -19.87 21.32
CA PRO A 468 -14.24 -21.26 21.10
C PRO A 468 -13.50 -21.41 19.77
N TRP A 469 -12.41 -22.15 19.76
CA TRP A 469 -11.69 -22.46 18.54
C TRP A 469 -11.24 -23.91 18.52
N ARG A 470 -11.04 -24.44 17.32
CA ARG A 470 -10.48 -25.77 17.08
C ARG A 470 -9.56 -25.76 15.88
N ARG A 471 -8.63 -26.71 15.84
CA ARG A 471 -7.92 -27.08 14.62
C ARG A 471 -8.60 -28.30 14.01
N ASP A 472 -9.01 -28.17 12.76
CA ASP A 472 -9.70 -29.22 12.01
C ASP A 472 -9.22 -29.22 10.56
N ASP A 473 -8.81 -30.39 10.06
CA ASP A 473 -8.10 -30.56 8.79
C ASP A 473 -6.96 -29.55 8.60
N GLY A 474 -6.39 -29.12 9.71
CA GLY A 474 -5.31 -28.14 9.85
C GLY A 474 -5.59 -26.74 9.29
N LEU A 475 -6.87 -26.38 9.33
CA LEU A 475 -7.34 -25.00 9.41
C LEU A 475 -7.67 -24.68 10.87
N VAL A 476 -7.64 -23.40 11.22
CA VAL A 476 -8.12 -22.89 12.50
C VAL A 476 -9.55 -22.41 12.30
N ARG A 477 -10.49 -22.95 13.08
CA ARG A 477 -11.90 -22.55 13.06
C ARG A 477 -12.23 -21.89 14.38
N VAL A 478 -12.62 -20.62 14.34
CA VAL A 478 -13.07 -19.83 15.50
C VAL A 478 -14.59 -19.70 15.40
N THR A 479 -15.32 -20.14 16.42
CA THR A 479 -16.79 -20.03 16.46
C THR A 479 -17.17 -18.61 16.87
N MET A 480 -18.02 -17.97 16.07
CA MET A 480 -18.47 -16.60 16.30
C MET A 480 -19.55 -16.52 17.41
N PRO A 481 -19.70 -15.35 18.07
CA PRO A 481 -20.79 -15.11 19.01
C PRO A 481 -22.17 -15.33 18.38
N ALA A 482 -23.16 -15.73 19.20
CA ALA A 482 -24.52 -15.99 18.73
C ALA A 482 -25.23 -14.71 18.24
N GLU A 483 -24.82 -13.56 18.77
CA GLU A 483 -25.27 -12.22 18.39
C GLU A 483 -24.75 -11.79 17.00
N GLY A 484 -23.81 -12.54 16.41
CA GLY A 484 -23.19 -12.19 15.13
C GLY A 484 -22.38 -10.90 15.22
N ALA A 485 -22.36 -10.11 14.13
CA ALA A 485 -21.65 -8.83 14.08
C ALA A 485 -22.08 -7.86 15.19
N ALA A 486 -23.31 -7.97 15.69
CA ALA A 486 -23.81 -7.12 16.78
C ALA A 486 -23.15 -7.39 18.16
N ALA A 487 -22.26 -8.39 18.25
CA ALA A 487 -21.46 -8.64 19.46
C ALA A 487 -20.38 -7.58 19.72
N THR A 488 -20.05 -6.77 18.72
CA THR A 488 -19.09 -5.65 18.82
C THR A 488 -19.72 -4.40 18.20
N PRO A 489 -19.39 -3.20 18.68
CA PRO A 489 -19.77 -1.95 18.02
C PRO A 489 -18.98 -1.70 16.72
N SER A 490 -17.95 -2.52 16.42
CA SER A 490 -17.18 -2.40 15.19
C SER A 490 -18.07 -2.63 13.95
N GLU A 491 -17.98 -1.70 12.99
CA GLU A 491 -18.58 -1.82 11.66
C GLU A 491 -17.46 -1.97 10.60
N HIS A 492 -17.80 -2.35 9.37
CA HIS A 492 -16.87 -2.53 8.24
C HIS A 492 -15.91 -3.73 8.38
N ALA A 493 -15.02 -3.72 9.37
CA ALA A 493 -14.05 -4.80 9.62
C ALA A 493 -14.02 -5.22 11.10
N TYR A 494 -13.60 -6.45 11.39
CA TYR A 494 -13.72 -7.08 12.72
C TYR A 494 -12.39 -7.69 13.16
N THR A 495 -11.85 -7.23 14.29
CA THR A 495 -10.52 -7.64 14.74
C THR A 495 -10.56 -8.65 15.88
N PHE A 496 -9.82 -9.74 15.69
CA PHE A 496 -9.65 -10.83 16.63
C PHE A 496 -8.22 -10.79 17.18
N MET A 497 -8.09 -10.73 18.50
CA MET A 497 -6.81 -10.78 19.20
C MET A 497 -6.50 -12.22 19.61
N ILE A 498 -5.33 -12.72 19.23
CA ILE A 498 -4.82 -14.04 19.58
C ILE A 498 -3.66 -13.88 20.56
N THR A 499 -3.84 -14.38 21.78
CA THR A 499 -2.80 -14.38 22.83
C THR A 499 -2.43 -15.80 23.21
N THR A 500 -1.13 -16.11 23.16
CA THR A 500 -0.61 -17.44 23.46
C THR A 500 0.35 -17.39 24.64
N PRO A 501 0.07 -18.08 25.76
CA PRO A 501 0.94 -18.05 26.93
C PRO A 501 2.38 -18.47 26.64
N GLY A 502 3.33 -17.58 26.95
CA GLY A 502 4.75 -17.78 26.73
C GLY A 502 5.25 -17.34 25.36
N VAL A 503 4.43 -16.66 24.57
CA VAL A 503 4.87 -15.87 23.41
C VAL A 503 4.99 -14.41 23.85
N GLU A 504 6.20 -13.88 23.83
CA GLU A 504 6.48 -12.47 24.16
C GLU A 504 6.52 -11.60 22.89
N ASP A 505 7.02 -12.15 21.77
CA ASP A 505 6.89 -11.57 20.44
C ASP A 505 6.60 -12.71 19.45
N VAL A 506 5.50 -12.61 18.70
CA VAL A 506 5.19 -13.64 17.69
C VAL A 506 6.22 -13.61 16.56
N ARG A 507 6.87 -12.46 16.28
CA ARG A 507 7.88 -12.31 15.22
C ARG A 507 9.09 -13.21 15.44
N ASP A 508 9.35 -13.58 16.69
CA ASP A 508 10.44 -14.46 17.11
C ASP A 508 10.11 -15.95 16.96
N LEU A 509 8.89 -16.30 16.57
CA LEU A 509 8.52 -17.69 16.37
C LEU A 509 9.18 -18.24 15.11
N VAL A 510 9.64 -19.49 15.19
CA VAL A 510 10.11 -20.20 14.00
C VAL A 510 8.98 -20.21 12.97
N ARG A 511 9.35 -20.21 11.69
CA ARG A 511 8.43 -20.24 10.54
C ARG A 511 8.72 -21.47 9.72
N SER A 512 7.73 -22.03 9.04
CA SER A 512 7.95 -23.12 8.10
C SER A 512 7.28 -22.91 6.75
N THR A 513 8.00 -23.18 5.68
CA THR A 513 7.45 -23.29 4.32
C THR A 513 7.46 -24.75 3.88
N THR A 514 6.48 -25.15 3.07
CA THR A 514 6.40 -26.48 2.45
C THR A 514 6.45 -26.32 0.94
N GLU A 515 7.30 -27.10 0.29
CA GLU A 515 7.47 -27.09 -1.16
C GLU A 515 7.34 -28.52 -1.68
N ALA A 516 6.40 -28.73 -2.59
CA ALA A 516 6.17 -29.96 -3.33
C ALA A 516 6.35 -29.69 -4.83
N PRO A 517 6.66 -30.71 -5.65
CA PRO A 517 6.61 -30.53 -7.09
C PRO A 517 5.17 -30.25 -7.53
N ASP A 518 5.01 -29.44 -8.58
CA ASP A 518 3.70 -29.16 -9.19
C ASP A 518 2.94 -30.45 -9.56
N SER A 519 3.68 -31.48 -9.99
CA SER A 519 3.12 -32.78 -10.35
C SER A 519 4.05 -33.96 -10.04
N ALA A 520 3.47 -35.13 -9.79
CA ALA A 520 4.19 -36.40 -9.67
C ALA A 520 3.42 -37.57 -10.34
N PRO A 521 4.10 -38.57 -10.92
CA PRO A 521 3.43 -39.76 -11.42
C PRO A 521 2.76 -40.56 -10.29
N ALA A 522 1.63 -41.21 -10.58
CA ALA A 522 1.00 -42.12 -9.64
C ALA A 522 1.92 -43.31 -9.35
N GLY A 523 2.10 -43.67 -8.07
CA GLY A 523 2.95 -44.79 -7.67
C GLY A 523 4.45 -44.50 -7.62
N GLU A 524 4.91 -43.36 -8.15
CA GLU A 524 6.33 -43.00 -8.13
C GLU A 524 6.70 -42.07 -6.96
N PRO A 525 7.90 -42.22 -6.37
CA PRO A 525 8.34 -41.36 -5.28
C PRO A 525 8.74 -39.97 -5.80
N PHE A 526 8.33 -38.94 -5.06
CA PHE A 526 8.79 -37.55 -5.24
C PHE A 526 9.24 -36.95 -3.91
N THR A 527 9.93 -35.81 -3.95
CA THR A 527 10.46 -35.15 -2.75
C THR A 527 9.65 -33.90 -2.45
N ALA A 528 9.15 -33.80 -1.21
CA ALA A 528 8.63 -32.57 -0.62
C ALA A 528 9.64 -32.04 0.40
N GLN A 529 9.82 -30.72 0.47
CA GLN A 529 10.74 -30.06 1.38
C GLN A 529 9.98 -29.23 2.39
N VAL A 530 10.44 -29.25 3.65
CA VAL A 530 9.96 -28.33 4.68
C VAL A 530 11.14 -27.54 5.21
N THR A 531 11.13 -26.22 4.96
CA THR A 531 12.19 -25.31 5.42
C THR A 531 11.72 -24.57 6.66
N VAL A 532 12.44 -24.75 7.77
CA VAL A 532 12.18 -24.06 9.03
C VAL A 532 13.19 -22.93 9.21
N THR A 533 12.70 -21.71 9.44
CA THR A 533 13.53 -20.50 9.65
C THR A 533 13.32 -19.95 11.05
N ASN A 534 14.40 -19.55 11.72
CA ASN A 534 14.34 -18.85 13.00
C ASN A 534 14.58 -17.34 12.79
N PRO A 535 13.53 -16.51 12.84
CA PRO A 535 13.65 -15.06 12.71
C PRO A 535 14.14 -14.35 13.97
N ALA A 536 14.16 -15.01 15.13
CA ALA A 536 14.47 -14.38 16.41
C ALA A 536 15.95 -13.97 16.56
N ALA A 537 16.20 -13.03 17.47
CA ALA A 537 17.55 -12.65 17.90
C ALA A 537 18.26 -13.75 18.72
N ASP A 538 17.50 -14.69 19.29
CA ASP A 538 17.98 -15.83 20.05
C ASP A 538 17.84 -17.15 19.29
N ALA A 539 18.59 -18.17 19.72
CA ALA A 539 18.52 -19.50 19.10
C ALA A 539 17.19 -20.20 19.41
N SER A 540 16.60 -20.85 18.41
CA SER A 540 15.30 -21.51 18.57
C SER A 540 15.37 -22.69 19.54
N PRO A 541 14.27 -23.06 20.21
CA PRO A 541 14.18 -24.38 20.84
C PRO A 541 14.29 -25.48 19.76
N GLY A 542 14.58 -26.71 20.18
CA GLY A 542 14.59 -27.85 19.26
C GLY A 542 13.23 -27.98 18.56
N VAL A 543 13.27 -28.16 17.24
CA VAL A 543 12.07 -28.15 16.37
C VAL A 543 11.76 -29.57 15.94
N ARG A 544 10.47 -29.94 15.94
CA ARG A 544 9.99 -31.19 15.33
C ARG A 544 9.15 -30.86 14.11
N VAL A 545 9.42 -31.55 13.01
CA VAL A 545 8.69 -31.39 11.75
C VAL A 545 8.05 -32.73 11.39
N SER A 546 6.79 -32.73 10.99
CA SER A 546 6.11 -33.88 10.39
C SER A 546 5.47 -33.49 9.08
N LEU A 547 5.35 -34.42 8.15
CA LEU A 547 4.62 -34.24 6.91
C LEU A 547 3.52 -35.31 6.81
N ASP A 548 2.29 -34.86 6.71
CA ASP A 548 1.12 -35.68 6.48
C ASP A 548 0.68 -35.55 5.00
N ALA A 549 0.15 -36.64 4.47
CA ALA A 549 -0.32 -36.81 3.10
C ALA A 549 -1.65 -37.58 3.13
N PRO A 550 -2.41 -37.63 2.02
CA PRO A 550 -3.69 -38.34 1.98
C PRO A 550 -3.60 -39.80 2.42
N ASP A 551 -4.72 -40.34 2.88
CA ASP A 551 -4.81 -41.74 3.30
C ASP A 551 -4.32 -42.70 2.21
N GLY A 552 -3.49 -43.67 2.60
CA GLY A 552 -2.89 -44.65 1.69
C GLY A 552 -1.53 -44.24 1.10
N TRP A 553 -1.11 -42.98 1.24
CA TRP A 553 0.19 -42.52 0.78
C TRP A 553 1.31 -42.87 1.77
N VAL A 554 2.52 -43.07 1.23
CA VAL A 554 3.72 -43.36 2.01
C VAL A 554 4.59 -42.10 2.08
N VAL A 555 4.97 -41.70 3.29
CA VAL A 555 5.88 -40.56 3.56
C VAL A 555 7.07 -41.06 4.38
N SER A 556 8.29 -40.74 3.95
CA SER A 556 9.53 -41.19 4.60
C SER A 556 10.61 -40.09 4.63
N PRO A 557 11.13 -39.71 5.82
CA PRO A 557 10.61 -40.06 7.14
C PRO A 557 9.25 -39.39 7.39
N ARG A 558 8.34 -39.94 8.20
CA ARG A 558 7.11 -39.21 8.56
C ARG A 558 7.35 -38.01 9.48
N ARG A 559 8.46 -38.03 10.23
CA ARG A 559 8.84 -37.01 11.21
C ARG A 559 10.35 -36.85 11.25
N ALA A 560 10.81 -35.62 11.47
CA ALA A 560 12.18 -35.27 11.73
C ALA A 560 12.30 -34.37 12.97
N ALA A 561 13.46 -34.41 13.61
CA ALA A 561 13.82 -33.47 14.68
C ALA A 561 15.02 -32.66 14.22
N LEU A 562 14.90 -31.35 14.32
CA LEU A 562 15.96 -30.39 14.06
C LEU A 562 16.53 -29.93 15.40
N GLU A 563 17.85 -29.82 15.46
CA GLU A 563 18.52 -29.13 16.56
C GLU A 563 18.14 -27.64 16.58
N SER A 564 18.51 -26.95 17.66
CA SER A 564 18.36 -25.50 17.76
C SER A 564 18.88 -24.79 16.50
N ILE A 565 18.07 -23.88 15.98
CA ILE A 565 18.37 -23.11 14.78
C ILE A 565 18.92 -21.75 15.26
N PRO A 566 20.13 -21.34 14.84
CA PRO A 566 20.70 -20.06 15.27
C PRO A 566 19.84 -18.87 14.79
N PRO A 567 20.03 -17.67 15.39
CA PRO A 567 19.37 -16.44 14.95
C PRO A 567 19.53 -16.21 13.44
N GLY A 568 18.43 -15.92 12.74
CA GLY A 568 18.39 -15.75 11.28
C GLY A 568 18.70 -17.01 10.46
N GLY A 569 18.86 -18.17 11.10
CA GLY A 569 19.21 -19.42 10.44
C GLY A 569 17.99 -20.16 9.90
N SER A 570 18.24 -21.04 8.92
CA SER A 570 17.22 -21.97 8.40
C SER A 570 17.74 -23.40 8.34
N ARG A 571 16.83 -24.37 8.41
CA ARG A 571 17.11 -25.80 8.19
C ARG A 571 15.98 -26.44 7.39
N THR A 572 16.34 -27.24 6.40
CA THR A 572 15.40 -27.95 5.53
C THR A 572 15.36 -29.43 5.86
N VAL A 573 14.17 -30.00 5.88
CA VAL A 573 13.91 -31.44 5.99
C VAL A 573 13.30 -31.91 4.67
N GLU A 574 13.89 -32.95 4.08
CA GLU A 574 13.34 -33.60 2.89
C GLU A 574 12.47 -34.80 3.29
N PHE A 575 11.32 -34.92 2.64
CA PHE A 575 10.35 -35.99 2.79
C PHE A 575 10.16 -36.66 1.44
N VAL A 576 10.38 -37.98 1.36
CA VAL A 576 10.03 -38.76 0.18
C VAL A 576 8.59 -39.20 0.31
N VAL A 577 7.75 -38.78 -0.63
CA VAL A 577 6.32 -39.05 -0.69
C VAL A 577 6.02 -39.97 -1.87
N THR A 578 5.14 -40.95 -1.69
CA THR A 578 4.73 -41.88 -2.75
C THR A 578 3.23 -42.13 -2.66
N SER A 579 2.51 -41.84 -3.74
CA SER A 579 1.08 -42.09 -3.89
C SER A 579 0.80 -43.56 -4.24
N PRO A 580 -0.44 -44.06 -4.06
CA PRO A 580 -0.86 -45.34 -4.63
C PRO A 580 -0.77 -45.35 -6.17
N GLU A 581 -0.48 -46.51 -6.76
CA GLU A 581 -0.43 -46.68 -8.24
C GLU A 581 -1.79 -46.40 -8.91
N ASP A 582 -2.90 -46.56 -8.18
CA ASP A 582 -4.27 -46.34 -8.64
C ASP A 582 -4.84 -44.97 -8.24
N ALA A 583 -4.01 -44.05 -7.74
CA ALA A 583 -4.43 -42.67 -7.49
C ALA A 583 -4.91 -42.03 -8.80
N GLY A 584 -6.17 -41.61 -8.83
CA GLY A 584 -6.74 -40.87 -9.97
C GLY A 584 -6.12 -39.47 -10.11
N PRO A 585 -6.21 -38.86 -11.31
CA PRO A 585 -5.72 -37.51 -11.56
C PRO A 585 -6.47 -36.51 -10.69
N ASP A 586 -5.80 -36.00 -9.66
CA ASP A 586 -6.34 -34.98 -8.76
C ASP A 586 -5.21 -34.17 -8.09
N ARG A 587 -5.57 -33.04 -7.48
CA ARG A 587 -4.65 -32.24 -6.64
C ARG A 587 -4.81 -32.67 -5.18
N PHE A 588 -3.70 -33.10 -4.60
CA PHE A 588 -3.63 -33.59 -3.23
C PHE A 588 -2.84 -32.63 -2.36
N ALA A 589 -3.36 -32.33 -1.16
CA ALA A 589 -2.66 -31.49 -0.19
C ALA A 589 -1.63 -32.30 0.61
N LEU A 590 -0.46 -31.72 0.80
CA LEU A 590 0.55 -32.13 1.77
C LEU A 590 0.57 -31.11 2.89
N VAL A 591 0.57 -31.59 4.13
CA VAL A 591 0.50 -30.74 5.32
C VAL A 591 1.72 -30.98 6.18
N ALA A 592 2.58 -29.97 6.33
CA ALA A 592 3.68 -30.02 7.27
C ALA A 592 3.24 -29.42 8.61
N SER A 593 3.54 -30.10 9.72
CA SER A 593 3.38 -29.54 11.06
C SER A 593 4.75 -29.30 11.69
N THR A 594 5.00 -28.06 12.12
CA THR A 594 6.23 -27.61 12.75
C THR A 594 5.96 -27.28 14.21
N ALA A 595 6.60 -27.98 15.13
CA ALA A 595 6.45 -27.76 16.57
C ALA A 595 7.75 -27.26 17.19
N ALA A 596 7.71 -26.06 17.76
CA ALA A 596 8.79 -25.42 18.51
C ALA A 596 8.30 -25.07 19.91
N GLY A 597 8.92 -25.67 20.94
CA GLY A 597 8.43 -25.53 22.32
C GLY A 597 6.99 -26.06 22.49
N ARG A 598 6.06 -25.18 22.88
CA ARG A 598 4.63 -25.49 23.06
C ARG A 598 3.77 -25.08 21.87
N ILE A 599 4.37 -24.45 20.87
CA ILE A 599 3.67 -23.86 19.74
C ILE A 599 3.80 -24.84 18.57
N THR A 600 2.71 -25.01 17.85
CA THR A 600 2.68 -25.80 16.63
C THR A 600 2.08 -24.95 15.52
N GLN A 601 2.77 -24.88 14.40
CA GLN A 601 2.32 -24.24 13.16
C GLN A 601 2.15 -25.30 12.09
N GLU A 602 1.35 -24.98 11.08
CA GLU A 602 1.21 -25.82 9.91
C GLU A 602 1.42 -25.03 8.62
N SER A 603 2.17 -25.61 7.70
CA SER A 603 2.33 -25.11 6.33
C SER A 603 1.85 -26.17 5.35
N ARG A 604 1.36 -25.74 4.18
CA ARG A 604 0.71 -26.61 3.21
C ARG A 604 1.26 -26.37 1.82
N ASP A 605 1.28 -27.42 1.02
CA ASP A 605 1.46 -27.32 -0.42
C ASP A 605 0.64 -28.40 -1.13
N GLY A 606 0.38 -28.23 -2.43
CA GLY A 606 -0.41 -29.16 -3.22
C GLY A 606 0.42 -29.82 -4.32
N VAL A 607 0.23 -31.12 -4.53
CA VAL A 607 0.84 -31.88 -5.63
C VAL A 607 -0.26 -32.47 -6.50
N VAL A 608 -0.14 -32.29 -7.82
CA VAL A 608 -0.99 -33.01 -8.77
C VAL A 608 -0.42 -34.42 -8.98
N VAL A 609 -1.23 -35.47 -8.80
CA VAL A 609 -0.78 -36.85 -9.02
C VAL A 609 -1.53 -37.53 -10.14
N GLY A 610 -0.82 -38.31 -10.95
CA GLY A 610 -1.43 -39.13 -12.01
C GLY A 610 -1.85 -38.35 -13.26
N PHE A 611 -1.32 -37.13 -13.42
CA PHE A 611 -1.54 -36.28 -14.58
C PHE A 611 -0.33 -36.32 -15.52
N GLU A 612 -0.60 -36.55 -16.80
CA GLU A 612 0.33 -36.26 -17.88
C GLU A 612 -0.33 -35.26 -18.83
N SER A 613 0.43 -34.24 -19.24
CA SER A 613 -0.05 -33.29 -20.24
C SER A 613 -0.38 -34.00 -21.54
N ALA A 614 -1.59 -33.80 -22.05
CA ALA A 614 -2.11 -34.36 -23.30
C ALA A 614 -1.59 -33.62 -24.54
N VAL A 615 -0.95 -32.46 -24.34
CA VAL A 615 -0.35 -31.63 -25.39
C VAL A 615 1.05 -31.18 -24.98
N ASP A 616 1.91 -30.92 -25.96
CA ASP A 616 3.17 -30.20 -25.80
C ASP A 616 3.00 -28.75 -26.26
N VAL A 617 3.43 -27.79 -25.44
CA VAL A 617 3.51 -26.39 -25.87
C VAL A 617 4.81 -26.19 -26.64
N VAL A 618 4.68 -25.93 -27.93
CA VAL A 618 5.80 -25.73 -28.87
C VAL A 618 6.23 -24.27 -28.91
N ALA A 619 5.27 -23.34 -28.79
CA ALA A 619 5.53 -21.91 -28.75
C ALA A 619 4.43 -21.18 -27.94
N PRO A 620 4.76 -20.11 -27.21
CA PRO A 620 6.11 -19.58 -26.99
C PRO A 620 6.89 -20.43 -25.97
N GLU A 621 8.21 -20.51 -26.10
CA GLU A 621 9.11 -21.36 -25.26
C GLU A 621 9.01 -21.06 -23.76
N LYS A 622 8.46 -19.90 -23.37
CA LYS A 622 8.31 -19.47 -21.96
C LYS A 622 7.11 -20.08 -21.24
N LEU A 623 6.15 -20.68 -21.96
CA LEU A 623 5.04 -21.36 -21.32
C LEU A 623 5.47 -22.74 -20.85
N SER A 624 5.21 -23.04 -19.57
CA SER A 624 5.43 -24.36 -18.96
C SER A 624 4.65 -25.46 -19.70
N PRO A 625 5.01 -26.75 -19.55
CA PRO A 625 4.12 -27.83 -19.97
C PRO A 625 2.72 -27.61 -19.37
N GLY A 626 1.67 -27.96 -20.13
CA GLY A 626 0.30 -27.81 -19.66
C GLY A 626 0.12 -28.50 -18.31
N VAL A 627 -0.62 -27.87 -17.40
CA VAL A 627 -0.89 -28.36 -16.04
C VAL A 627 -2.29 -28.92 -15.96
N MET A 628 -2.62 -29.67 -14.90
CA MET A 628 -3.97 -30.19 -14.75
C MET A 628 -4.98 -29.08 -14.44
N ALA A 629 -6.08 -29.05 -15.16
CA ALA A 629 -7.21 -28.17 -14.92
C ALA A 629 -8.01 -28.65 -13.70
N VAL A 630 -7.79 -28.00 -12.56
CA VAL A 630 -8.54 -28.21 -11.32
C VAL A 630 -8.73 -26.88 -10.60
N GLU A 631 -9.73 -26.81 -9.71
CA GLU A 631 -9.90 -25.66 -8.85
C GLU A 631 -8.62 -25.36 -8.03
N GLY A 632 -8.26 -24.07 -7.96
CA GLY A 632 -7.02 -23.57 -7.38
C GLY A 632 -5.79 -23.68 -8.29
N ALA A 633 -5.88 -24.26 -9.50
CA ALA A 633 -4.76 -24.28 -10.43
C ALA A 633 -4.47 -22.86 -10.95
N ALA A 634 -3.19 -22.49 -10.98
CA ALA A 634 -2.74 -21.21 -11.52
C ALA A 634 -3.03 -21.15 -13.03
N ASN A 635 -3.64 -20.04 -13.44
CA ASN A 635 -4.08 -19.77 -14.81
C ASN A 635 -3.05 -18.94 -15.60
N TYR A 636 -2.43 -17.95 -14.95
CA TYR A 636 -1.37 -17.12 -15.54
C TYR A 636 -0.02 -17.44 -14.91
N VAL A 637 1.04 -17.30 -15.70
CA VAL A 637 2.42 -17.58 -15.25
C VAL A 637 3.02 -16.41 -14.45
N ASP A 638 2.46 -15.20 -14.60
CA ASP A 638 2.99 -13.92 -14.11
C ASP A 638 1.99 -13.14 -13.24
N ARG A 639 0.87 -13.77 -12.84
CA ARG A 639 -0.11 -13.25 -11.88
C ARG A 639 -0.68 -14.37 -11.04
N ASP A 640 -1.09 -14.04 -9.82
CA ASP A 640 -1.76 -14.97 -8.89
C ASP A 640 -3.24 -15.16 -9.22
N VAL A 641 -3.55 -15.48 -10.47
CA VAL A 641 -4.91 -15.80 -10.91
C VAL A 641 -5.10 -17.31 -10.91
N THR A 642 -6.10 -17.80 -10.18
CA THR A 642 -6.39 -19.23 -10.07
C THR A 642 -7.80 -19.56 -10.55
N LEU A 643 -7.99 -20.80 -11.00
CA LEU A 643 -9.31 -21.30 -11.39
C LEU A 643 -10.19 -21.48 -10.14
N ALA A 644 -11.26 -20.69 -10.00
CA ALA A 644 -12.16 -20.77 -8.85
C ALA A 644 -13.23 -21.86 -9.00
N SER A 645 -13.75 -22.04 -10.22
CA SER A 645 -14.68 -23.13 -10.55
C SER A 645 -14.55 -23.57 -12.00
N LEU A 646 -14.66 -24.88 -12.25
CA LEU A 646 -14.56 -25.44 -13.59
C LEU A 646 -15.81 -26.27 -13.98
N PRO A 647 -16.23 -26.22 -15.25
CA PRO A 647 -17.16 -27.19 -15.80
C PRO A 647 -16.64 -28.63 -15.65
N PRO A 648 -17.51 -29.62 -15.37
CA PRO A 648 -17.10 -31.02 -15.26
C PRO A 648 -16.40 -31.58 -16.51
N SER A 649 -16.67 -30.99 -17.67
CA SER A 649 -16.06 -31.30 -18.97
C SER A 649 -14.56 -30.95 -19.04
N LEU A 650 -14.10 -29.99 -18.24
CA LEU A 650 -12.74 -29.47 -18.24
C LEU A 650 -11.90 -29.97 -17.06
N ARG A 651 -12.52 -30.47 -15.98
CA ARG A 651 -11.77 -30.95 -14.81
C ARG A 651 -10.89 -32.15 -15.18
N GLY A 652 -9.61 -32.09 -14.79
CA GLY A 652 -8.60 -33.10 -15.09
C GLY A 652 -7.99 -33.00 -16.49
N SER A 653 -8.44 -32.06 -17.32
CA SER A 653 -7.85 -31.80 -18.64
C SER A 653 -6.50 -31.09 -18.52
N THR A 654 -5.78 -30.98 -19.63
CA THR A 654 -4.56 -30.17 -19.70
C THR A 654 -4.92 -28.70 -19.88
N LEU A 655 -4.68 -27.87 -18.87
CA LEU A 655 -4.69 -26.41 -18.93
C LEU A 655 -3.34 -25.90 -19.44
N VAL A 656 -3.35 -25.15 -20.54
CA VAL A 656 -2.19 -24.37 -20.99
C VAL A 656 -2.29 -22.99 -20.36
N ARG A 657 -1.37 -22.69 -19.43
CA ARG A 657 -1.30 -21.38 -18.75
C ARG A 657 -1.00 -20.28 -19.76
N GLY A 658 -1.66 -19.13 -19.63
CA GLY A 658 -1.37 -17.95 -20.45
C GLY A 658 -0.20 -17.13 -19.89
N ALA A 659 0.42 -16.28 -20.71
CA ALA A 659 1.37 -15.24 -20.28
C ALA A 659 0.74 -13.86 -20.48
N ASN A 660 0.89 -12.92 -19.55
CA ASN A 660 0.24 -11.60 -19.59
C ASN A 660 0.87 -10.61 -20.58
N ASP A 661 2.10 -10.86 -21.07
CA ASP A 661 2.81 -10.01 -22.06
C ASP A 661 2.24 -10.07 -23.49
N ASP A 662 1.17 -10.82 -23.72
CA ASP A 662 0.63 -11.12 -25.04
C ASP A 662 -0.54 -10.24 -25.45
N LYS A 663 -0.99 -9.36 -24.56
CA LYS A 663 -2.14 -8.45 -24.75
C LYS A 663 -2.01 -7.56 -25.98
N GLN A 664 -0.81 -7.41 -26.53
CA GLN A 664 -0.51 -6.66 -27.75
C GLN A 664 -0.03 -7.52 -28.92
N SER A 665 0.03 -8.86 -28.76
CA SER A 665 0.53 -9.77 -29.80
C SER A 665 -0.54 -10.05 -30.86
N THR A 666 -0.27 -9.67 -32.11
CA THR A 666 -1.09 -10.00 -33.28
C THR A 666 -0.56 -11.22 -34.04
N ASP A 667 0.34 -12.00 -33.46
CA ASP A 667 0.98 -13.12 -34.14
C ASP A 667 -0.05 -14.25 -34.39
N PRO A 668 -0.29 -14.65 -35.65
CA PRO A 668 -1.17 -15.77 -35.96
C PRO A 668 -0.61 -17.13 -35.50
N GLU A 669 0.68 -17.21 -35.15
CA GLU A 669 1.34 -18.41 -34.62
C GLU A 669 1.69 -18.28 -33.13
N TYR A 670 0.89 -17.53 -32.37
CA TYR A 670 1.17 -17.16 -30.99
C TYR A 670 1.29 -18.37 -30.05
N LEU A 671 0.31 -19.29 -30.06
CA LEU A 671 0.32 -20.49 -29.23
C LEU A 671 0.29 -21.74 -30.12
N VAL A 672 1.39 -22.49 -30.14
CA VAL A 672 1.52 -23.70 -30.94
C VAL A 672 1.54 -24.91 -30.02
N LEU A 673 0.67 -25.88 -30.28
CA LEU A 673 0.52 -27.10 -29.50
C LEU A 673 0.74 -28.32 -30.39
N ASP A 674 1.44 -29.34 -29.88
CA ASP A 674 1.48 -30.67 -30.48
C ASP A 674 0.66 -31.63 -29.61
N ALA A 675 -0.37 -32.26 -30.16
CA ALA A 675 -1.18 -33.22 -29.42
C ALA A 675 -0.41 -34.53 -29.20
N ARG A 676 -0.22 -34.94 -27.94
CA ARG A 676 0.42 -36.21 -27.61
C ARG A 676 -0.52 -37.39 -27.77
N GLU A 677 -1.80 -37.12 -27.55
CA GLU A 677 -2.87 -38.08 -27.66
C GLU A 677 -4.09 -37.45 -28.33
N ARG A 678 -5.20 -38.20 -28.37
CA ARG A 678 -6.42 -37.75 -28.99
C ARG A 678 -7.20 -36.85 -28.03
N VAL A 679 -7.40 -35.59 -28.41
CA VAL A 679 -7.93 -34.56 -27.49
C VAL A 679 -9.07 -33.75 -28.09
N GLN A 680 -9.99 -33.33 -27.23
CA GLN A 680 -10.91 -32.24 -27.49
C GLN A 680 -10.29 -30.95 -26.98
N LEU A 681 -10.12 -29.96 -27.86
CA LEU A 681 -9.63 -28.63 -27.48
C LEU A 681 -10.78 -27.70 -27.12
N TYR A 682 -10.51 -26.86 -26.12
CA TYR A 682 -11.37 -25.78 -25.66
C TYR A 682 -10.55 -24.52 -25.44
N VAL A 683 -11.20 -23.36 -25.60
CA VAL A 683 -10.63 -22.06 -25.24
C VAL A 683 -11.63 -21.28 -24.38
N GLY A 684 -11.14 -20.64 -23.31
CA GLY A 684 -11.92 -19.72 -22.48
C GLY A 684 -11.55 -18.28 -22.82
N LEU A 685 -12.53 -17.45 -23.19
CA LEU A 685 -12.33 -16.05 -23.59
C LEU A 685 -12.93 -15.08 -22.58
N ASP A 686 -12.24 -13.98 -22.31
CA ASP A 686 -12.70 -12.91 -21.41
C ASP A 686 -13.98 -12.24 -21.96
N PRO A 687 -15.11 -12.28 -21.22
CA PRO A 687 -16.39 -11.74 -21.67
C PRO A 687 -16.40 -10.21 -21.80
N ARG A 688 -15.42 -9.49 -21.25
CA ARG A 688 -15.28 -8.04 -21.47
C ARG A 688 -15.05 -7.71 -22.96
N GLY A 689 -14.60 -8.69 -23.76
CA GLY A 689 -14.50 -8.60 -25.23
C GLY A 689 -15.72 -9.12 -26.00
N ALA A 690 -16.80 -9.56 -25.35
CA ALA A 690 -17.90 -10.28 -26.01
C ALA A 690 -18.70 -9.44 -27.05
N PRO A 691 -19.39 -10.09 -28.02
CA PRO A 691 -20.12 -9.44 -29.11
C PRO A 691 -21.18 -8.43 -28.67
N GLU A 692 -21.83 -8.68 -27.54
CA GLU A 692 -22.81 -7.78 -26.92
C GLU A 692 -22.20 -6.45 -26.41
N ASN A 693 -20.86 -6.37 -26.37
CA ASN A 693 -20.07 -5.17 -26.09
C ASN A 693 -19.34 -4.61 -27.34
N GLY A 694 -19.60 -5.12 -28.55
CA GLY A 694 -19.07 -4.55 -29.81
C GLY A 694 -18.54 -5.51 -30.89
N ASP A 695 -19.05 -6.76 -30.99
CA ASP A 695 -18.70 -7.75 -32.03
C ASP A 695 -17.18 -8.02 -32.23
N TRP A 696 -16.46 -8.47 -31.20
CA TRP A 696 -15.00 -8.65 -31.28
C TRP A 696 -14.51 -9.94 -30.58
N TRP A 697 -14.82 -11.13 -31.12
CA TRP A 697 -13.99 -12.29 -30.81
C TRP A 697 -12.80 -12.32 -31.77
N PRO A 698 -11.61 -12.86 -31.37
CA PRO A 698 -10.52 -13.03 -32.33
C PRO A 698 -10.95 -13.86 -33.54
N ASP A 699 -10.63 -13.39 -34.75
CA ASP A 699 -11.06 -14.05 -36.01
C ASP A 699 -10.67 -15.53 -36.07
N TRP A 700 -9.53 -15.90 -35.48
CA TRP A 700 -9.03 -17.27 -35.45
C TRP A 700 -9.97 -18.24 -34.71
N VAL A 701 -10.80 -17.77 -33.78
CA VAL A 701 -11.76 -18.61 -33.04
C VAL A 701 -12.78 -19.17 -34.03
N ALA A 702 -13.38 -18.31 -34.86
CA ALA A 702 -14.31 -18.73 -35.90
C ALA A 702 -13.60 -19.47 -37.03
N ASP A 703 -12.44 -19.01 -37.48
CA ASP A 703 -11.70 -19.61 -38.60
C ASP A 703 -11.24 -21.04 -38.31
N LEU A 704 -10.89 -21.35 -37.06
CA LEU A 704 -10.52 -22.70 -36.64
C LEU A 704 -11.73 -23.59 -36.33
N GLY A 705 -12.94 -23.04 -36.25
CA GLY A 705 -14.17 -23.79 -35.96
C GLY A 705 -14.46 -23.98 -34.47
N PHE A 706 -14.12 -23.01 -33.61
CA PHE A 706 -14.54 -23.03 -32.21
C PHE A 706 -15.98 -22.52 -32.07
N GLU A 707 -16.78 -23.28 -31.33
CA GLU A 707 -18.20 -23.00 -31.09
C GLU A 707 -18.46 -22.81 -29.59
N PRO A 708 -19.32 -21.85 -29.18
CA PRO A 708 -19.61 -21.59 -27.78
C PRO A 708 -20.31 -22.79 -27.14
N THR A 709 -19.85 -23.19 -25.94
CA THR A 709 -20.46 -24.31 -25.19
C THR A 709 -21.60 -23.86 -24.28
N GLY A 710 -21.62 -22.56 -23.93
CA GLY A 710 -22.49 -22.01 -22.88
C GLY A 710 -22.00 -22.30 -21.46
N GLU A 711 -20.81 -22.87 -21.31
CA GLU A 711 -20.14 -23.09 -20.03
C GLU A 711 -19.22 -21.90 -19.70
N GLU A 712 -19.00 -21.68 -18.40
CA GLU A 712 -18.10 -20.63 -17.91
C GLU A 712 -17.08 -21.21 -16.92
N VAL A 713 -15.90 -20.60 -16.90
CA VAL A 713 -14.86 -20.84 -15.90
C VAL A 713 -14.75 -19.59 -15.04
N THR A 714 -14.85 -19.70 -13.72
CA THR A 714 -14.63 -18.56 -12.82
C THR A 714 -13.18 -18.54 -12.36
N VAL A 715 -12.64 -17.35 -12.10
CA VAL A 715 -11.27 -17.19 -11.58
C VAL A 715 -11.24 -16.28 -10.35
N ALA A 716 -10.24 -16.49 -9.49
CA ALA A 716 -9.94 -15.68 -8.31
C ALA A 716 -8.57 -15.00 -8.47
N GLY A 717 -8.36 -13.88 -7.77
CA GLY A 717 -7.08 -13.15 -7.75
C GLY A 717 -6.98 -11.96 -8.72
N ASP A 718 -7.97 -11.73 -9.58
CA ASP A 718 -8.10 -10.51 -10.39
C ASP A 718 -9.49 -9.88 -10.20
N PRO A 719 -9.62 -8.73 -9.50
CA PRO A 719 -10.90 -8.06 -9.30
C PRO A 719 -11.61 -7.67 -10.61
N GLY A 720 -10.84 -7.48 -11.70
CA GLY A 720 -11.37 -7.06 -12.99
C GLY A 720 -11.79 -8.21 -13.91
N LEU A 721 -11.39 -9.45 -13.63
CA LEU A 721 -11.66 -10.64 -14.44
C LEU A 721 -12.28 -11.73 -13.56
N GLN A 722 -13.59 -11.90 -13.66
CA GLN A 722 -14.33 -12.85 -12.82
C GLN A 722 -14.64 -14.17 -13.52
N THR A 723 -14.80 -14.16 -14.86
CA THR A 723 -15.17 -15.36 -15.64
C THR A 723 -14.52 -15.40 -17.03
N PHE A 724 -14.43 -16.60 -17.60
CA PHE A 724 -14.15 -16.88 -19.01
C PHE A 724 -15.32 -17.63 -19.64
N GLN A 725 -15.74 -17.25 -20.85
CA GLN A 725 -16.71 -17.99 -21.65
C GLN A 725 -16.03 -19.09 -22.45
N VAL A 726 -16.54 -20.33 -22.36
CA VAL A 726 -15.89 -21.50 -22.96
C VAL A 726 -16.40 -21.77 -24.38
N PHE A 727 -15.44 -22.05 -25.27
CA PHE A 727 -15.65 -22.47 -26.64
C PHE A 727 -14.96 -23.82 -26.86
N ALA A 728 -15.57 -24.70 -27.66
CA ALA A 728 -15.03 -26.00 -28.02
C ALA A 728 -14.74 -26.06 -29.52
N LEU A 729 -13.60 -26.63 -29.89
CA LEU A 729 -13.31 -26.91 -31.29
C LEU A 729 -14.33 -27.92 -31.84
N ASP A 730 -14.93 -27.65 -32.99
CA ASP A 730 -15.99 -28.47 -33.61
C ASP A 730 -15.53 -29.87 -34.06
N ARG A 731 -14.23 -30.16 -33.89
CA ARG A 731 -13.58 -31.43 -34.19
C ARG A 731 -12.64 -31.86 -33.07
N VAL A 732 -12.38 -33.17 -33.07
CA VAL A 732 -11.33 -33.79 -32.25
C VAL A 732 -9.98 -33.61 -32.94
N VAL A 733 -8.95 -33.35 -32.14
CA VAL A 733 -7.56 -33.28 -32.57
C VAL A 733 -6.92 -34.64 -32.37
N GLU A 734 -6.29 -35.16 -33.43
CA GLU A 734 -5.70 -36.49 -33.40
C GLU A 734 -4.28 -36.48 -32.84
N ALA A 735 -3.82 -37.61 -32.30
CA ALA A 735 -2.48 -37.72 -31.75
C ALA A 735 -1.40 -37.43 -32.82
N GLY A 736 -0.42 -36.59 -32.46
CA GLY A 736 0.64 -36.09 -33.33
C GLY A 736 0.24 -34.92 -34.23
N GLU A 737 -1.00 -34.43 -34.13
CA GLU A 737 -1.45 -33.25 -34.84
C GLU A 737 -0.92 -31.97 -34.19
N ARG A 738 -0.47 -31.01 -35.00
CA ARG A 738 -0.07 -29.67 -34.57
C ARG A 738 -1.23 -28.69 -34.72
N ILE A 739 -1.49 -27.91 -33.68
CA ILE A 739 -2.53 -26.88 -33.62
C ILE A 739 -1.86 -25.54 -33.38
N VAL A 740 -2.33 -24.52 -34.08
CA VAL A 740 -1.83 -23.16 -33.98
C VAL A 740 -3.01 -22.27 -33.59
N LEU A 741 -2.92 -21.67 -32.40
CA LEU A 741 -3.90 -20.72 -31.85
C LEU A 741 -3.29 -19.30 -31.93
N GLY A 742 -4.10 -18.32 -32.29
CA GLY A 742 -3.64 -16.94 -32.50
C GLY A 742 -3.51 -16.13 -31.20
N GLY A 743 -2.88 -14.95 -31.28
CA GLY A 743 -2.74 -14.01 -30.16
C GLY A 743 -4.00 -13.16 -29.87
N ASN A 744 -3.91 -12.36 -28.80
CA ASN A 744 -5.00 -11.50 -28.27
C ASN A 744 -5.08 -10.09 -28.90
N GLY A 745 -4.06 -9.65 -29.63
CA GLY A 745 -3.76 -8.24 -29.91
C GLY A 745 -4.61 -7.51 -30.97
N ALA A 746 -5.86 -7.90 -31.24
CA ALA A 746 -6.72 -7.15 -32.16
C ALA A 746 -7.55 -6.00 -31.50
N THR A 747 -7.33 -5.68 -30.21
CA THR A 747 -8.03 -4.57 -29.50
C THR A 747 -7.15 -3.37 -29.18
N SER A 748 -7.67 -2.18 -29.48
CA SER A 748 -7.35 -0.94 -28.79
C SER A 748 -8.05 -0.92 -27.42
N GLY A 749 -7.52 -1.61 -26.42
CA GLY A 749 -8.10 -1.66 -25.07
C GLY A 749 -7.51 -2.76 -24.20
N SER A 750 -7.38 -2.50 -22.91
CA SER A 750 -6.57 -3.24 -21.93
C SER A 750 -7.11 -4.60 -21.45
N SER A 751 -8.00 -5.30 -22.18
CA SER A 751 -8.78 -6.42 -21.61
C SER A 751 -8.97 -7.67 -22.47
N GLY A 752 -8.05 -8.04 -23.38
CA GLY A 752 -8.14 -9.30 -24.13
C GLY A 752 -7.21 -10.38 -23.55
N SER A 753 -7.74 -11.43 -22.93
CA SER A 753 -6.96 -12.62 -22.55
C SER A 753 -7.77 -13.90 -22.75
N TYR A 754 -7.08 -15.01 -23.05
CA TYR A 754 -7.71 -16.33 -23.19
C TYR A 754 -6.88 -17.43 -22.54
N ILE A 755 -7.54 -18.56 -22.30
CA ILE A 755 -6.98 -19.75 -21.67
C ILE A 755 -7.32 -20.97 -22.51
N THR A 756 -6.47 -22.00 -22.55
CA THR A 756 -6.67 -23.17 -23.41
C THR A 756 -6.73 -24.45 -22.59
N PHE A 757 -7.68 -25.33 -22.92
CA PHE A 757 -7.79 -26.66 -22.31
C PHE A 757 -7.74 -27.76 -23.38
N ALA A 758 -7.08 -28.86 -23.08
CA ALA A 758 -7.06 -30.07 -23.89
C ALA A 758 -7.52 -31.27 -23.07
N ALA A 759 -8.74 -31.77 -23.35
CA ALA A 759 -9.32 -32.91 -22.65
C ALA A 759 -9.15 -34.19 -23.49
N THR A 760 -8.57 -35.23 -22.89
CA THR A 760 -8.36 -36.54 -23.53
C THR A 760 -9.70 -37.19 -23.93
N ARG A 761 -9.74 -37.85 -25.09
CA ARG A 761 -10.96 -38.45 -25.70
C ARG A 761 -10.88 -39.93 -26.03
#